data_AF-A0A6A6BET8-F1
#
_entry.id   AF-A0A6A6BET8-F1
#
_cell.length_a   1.000
_cell.length_b   1.000
_cell.length_c   1.000
_cell.angle_alpha   90.00
_cell.angle_beta   90.00
_cell.angle_gamma   90.00
#
_symmetry.space_group_name_H-M   'P 1'
#
loop_
_entity.id
_entity.type
_entity.pdbx_description
1 polymer ?
#
loop_
_entity_poly.entity_id
_entity_poly.type
_entity_poly.pdbx_seq_one_letter_code
_entity_poly.pdbx_strand_id
1 'polypeptide(L)'
;MSGFHFLTTDNPAQFKNERFLKCIRSHAMLSVRQKEQRQQSEAPSRRQSAGRAQVLRQAQAPSSELVANGNPPAPKRRRKRPAVSQPDDDDDDANKKANADDAKADDTITAADADVALEKLRRRLAKPRGRARTSRGSSIFKDPQRKLGRGVDPLGSFPDFENPRVSIWELKQRFDPYLMTEVLQTRYFPAMDGCKQAWLSTAHVKSTYADILDGLVGESQRTRQIKEEVFRCVHQDFAADPGRAASDGLFITSTLLLAAELVLGDESTIKVYENGLERIVEARGGSLAALGAEGVIASAGCSVTHLAAAVREGQPPPVFRAFQYQENQDNQNNQVQPATPTPTPQRMPESPLCCRPGAQAFMSLRAHCAPETLALLADMRALTDLFLTAAPNDTIASAAAWAAHHRARQAHMSPDSPAPRTHHLLHAACQHAAVLYSFAIAARVPFSTAGRRLGRADGSADPPTHPSVAILAALQKLDLLELAAGPLIGVLLWITLVATTAARDPSYAARQLEDAPAPTATATASAAAAAAAAVASPVSTASTLSTASFPSPQLSSASPSSSDASPGSTTYAASPGAHTTSPPPTFFPGSAVSPPTFHASPSASSSTTTHTSPFLTHPSPSNSTANQSANHFQPPPQNPAHAQNRHANALPTATTTLRASAAAAAGLPAESPAERYRRALSRKGLAMVALLCCVRLISFDGPASLEAQRRFAGVQEMLRGAERAREWSAKAKARGNANANGGMGEGNASGRMGFESVVEGFGFGFEGVW
;
A
#
# COMPACT_ATOMS: atom_id res chain seq x y z
N MET A 1 25.68 -8.35 -32.80
CA MET A 1 24.32 -8.84 -33.11
C MET A 1 24.50 -10.08 -33.96
N SER A 2 24.46 -11.26 -33.36
CA SER A 2 24.56 -12.53 -34.09
C SER A 2 23.76 -13.57 -33.32
N GLY A 3 22.85 -14.27 -33.99
CA GLY A 3 22.19 -15.43 -33.41
C GLY A 3 20.70 -15.62 -33.68
N PHE A 4 20.08 -14.91 -34.63
CA PHE A 4 18.78 -15.34 -35.15
C PHE A 4 18.99 -16.03 -36.49
N HIS A 5 18.84 -17.35 -36.51
CA HIS A 5 18.76 -18.14 -37.74
C HIS A 5 17.30 -18.38 -38.08
N PHE A 6 16.84 -17.77 -39.17
CA PHE A 6 15.51 -18.02 -39.72
C PHE A 6 15.60 -19.26 -40.61
N LEU A 7 14.78 -20.28 -40.30
CA LEU A 7 14.60 -21.44 -41.16
C LEU A 7 13.47 -21.11 -42.15
N THR A 8 13.85 -20.79 -43.39
CA THR A 8 12.91 -20.56 -44.48
C THR A 8 12.87 -21.80 -45.37
N THR A 9 11.66 -22.21 -45.76
CA THR A 9 11.45 -23.17 -46.85
C THR A 9 10.61 -22.49 -47.93
N ASP A 10 10.91 -22.82 -49.18
CA ASP A 10 10.21 -22.40 -50.39
C ASP A 10 8.86 -23.12 -50.58
N ASN A 11 8.58 -24.16 -49.78
CA ASN A 11 7.35 -24.92 -49.87
C ASN A 11 6.68 -25.08 -48.48
N PRO A 12 5.52 -24.45 -48.23
CA PRO A 12 4.86 -24.51 -46.92
C PRO A 12 4.39 -25.92 -46.52
N ALA A 13 4.25 -26.86 -47.46
CA ALA A 13 3.91 -28.25 -47.15
C ALA A 13 5.06 -28.98 -46.41
N GLN A 14 6.31 -28.52 -46.55
CA GLN A 14 7.45 -29.11 -45.84
C GLN A 14 7.36 -28.91 -44.32
N PHE A 15 6.67 -27.87 -43.84
CA PHE A 15 6.41 -27.70 -42.40
C PHE A 15 5.46 -28.75 -41.82
N LYS A 16 4.71 -29.47 -42.66
CA LYS A 16 3.88 -30.61 -42.24
C LYS A 16 4.65 -31.93 -42.27
N ASN A 17 5.84 -31.97 -42.89
CA ASN A 17 6.65 -33.17 -42.95
C ASN A 17 7.31 -33.43 -41.58
N GLU A 18 7.00 -34.57 -40.99
CA GLU A 18 7.48 -34.97 -39.66
C GLU A 18 9.02 -34.98 -39.57
N ARG A 19 9.71 -35.35 -40.66
CA ARG A 19 11.18 -35.33 -40.72
C ARG A 19 11.73 -33.91 -40.63
N PHE A 20 11.06 -32.95 -41.26
CA PHE A 20 11.46 -31.54 -41.24
C PHE A 20 11.22 -30.93 -39.86
N LEU A 21 10.07 -31.21 -39.22
CA LEU A 21 9.80 -30.82 -37.83
C LEU A 21 10.80 -31.42 -36.85
N LYS A 22 11.21 -32.69 -37.06
CA LYS A 22 12.24 -33.34 -36.25
C LYS A 22 13.61 -32.64 -36.41
N CYS A 23 13.94 -32.20 -37.62
CA CYS A 23 15.15 -31.42 -37.89
C CYS A 23 15.12 -30.05 -37.19
N ILE A 24 13.99 -29.32 -37.26
CA ILE A 24 13.79 -28.05 -36.57
C ILE A 24 13.95 -28.22 -35.05
N ARG A 25 13.30 -29.23 -34.47
CA ARG A 25 13.41 -29.53 -33.02
C ARG A 25 14.84 -29.91 -32.62
N SER A 26 15.51 -30.73 -33.42
CA SER A 26 16.92 -31.10 -33.19
C SER A 26 17.84 -29.88 -33.19
N HIS A 27 17.67 -28.98 -34.17
CA HIS A 27 18.45 -27.76 -34.27
C HIS A 27 18.18 -26.79 -33.11
N ALA A 28 16.92 -26.63 -32.70
CA ALA A 28 16.55 -25.84 -31.53
C ALA A 28 17.17 -26.39 -30.24
N MET A 29 17.10 -27.71 -30.04
CA MET A 29 17.70 -28.41 -28.90
C MET A 29 19.24 -28.27 -28.86
N LEU A 30 19.91 -28.40 -30.01
CA LEU A 30 21.36 -28.22 -30.11
C LEU A 30 21.77 -26.78 -29.79
N SER A 31 20.99 -25.78 -30.21
CA SER A 31 21.24 -24.37 -29.89
C SER A 31 21.13 -24.08 -28.40
N VAL A 32 20.13 -24.65 -27.71
CA VAL A 32 19.99 -24.53 -26.25
C VAL A 32 21.18 -25.18 -25.55
N ARG A 33 21.57 -26.39 -25.96
CA ARG A 33 22.70 -27.12 -25.37
C ARG A 33 24.04 -26.40 -25.56
N GLN A 34 24.27 -25.80 -26.73
CA GLN A 34 25.46 -24.97 -26.97
C GLN A 34 25.47 -23.70 -26.09
N LYS A 35 24.30 -23.11 -25.83
CA LYS A 35 24.17 -21.94 -24.96
C LYS A 35 24.44 -22.31 -23.50
N GLU A 36 23.96 -23.46 -23.04
CA GLU A 36 24.26 -23.99 -21.71
C GLU A 36 25.75 -24.32 -21.54
N GLN A 37 26.39 -24.95 -22.52
CA GLN A 37 27.83 -25.20 -22.50
C GLN A 37 28.64 -23.90 -22.43
N ARG A 38 28.24 -22.86 -23.19
CA ARG A 38 28.89 -21.54 -23.11
C ARG A 38 28.71 -20.90 -21.73
N GLN A 39 27.52 -20.99 -21.14
CA GLN A 39 27.27 -20.49 -19.79
C GLN A 39 28.08 -21.25 -18.72
N GLN A 40 28.32 -22.55 -18.90
CA GLN A 40 29.19 -23.33 -18.02
C GLN A 40 30.67 -22.99 -18.20
N SER A 41 31.12 -22.72 -19.43
CA SER A 41 32.52 -22.33 -19.70
C SER A 41 32.86 -20.89 -19.31
N GLU A 42 31.85 -20.00 -19.27
CA GLU A 42 32.03 -18.58 -18.94
C GLU A 42 31.86 -18.29 -17.43
N ALA A 43 31.58 -19.29 -16.60
CA ALA A 43 31.59 -19.14 -15.14
C ALA A 43 33.04 -19.00 -14.64
N PRO A 44 33.46 -17.84 -14.10
CA PRO A 44 34.86 -17.59 -13.78
C PRO A 44 35.29 -18.42 -12.56
N SER A 45 36.24 -19.33 -12.78
CA SER A 45 37.03 -19.99 -11.74
C SER A 45 37.88 -18.94 -11.02
N ARG A 46 37.31 -18.32 -9.97
CA ARG A 46 38.00 -17.39 -9.07
C ARG A 46 37.94 -17.93 -7.65
N ARG A 47 38.70 -19.00 -7.38
CA ARG A 47 39.17 -19.40 -6.05
C ARG A 47 40.19 -20.52 -6.24
N GLN A 48 41.48 -20.17 -6.17
CA GLN A 48 42.59 -20.96 -5.59
C GLN A 48 43.94 -20.49 -6.18
N SER A 49 44.55 -19.49 -5.55
CA SER A 49 46.01 -19.28 -5.61
C SER A 49 46.49 -18.31 -4.52
N ALA A 50 46.53 -18.81 -3.29
CA ALA A 50 47.46 -18.39 -2.24
C ALA A 50 47.54 -19.59 -1.29
N GLY A 51 48.66 -20.23 -0.98
CA GLY A 51 50.07 -20.02 -1.23
C GLY A 51 50.73 -21.00 -0.27
N ARG A 52 51.29 -22.11 -0.77
CA ARG A 52 51.87 -23.19 0.03
C ARG A 52 53.30 -23.45 -0.45
N ALA A 53 54.26 -22.92 0.27
CA ALA A 53 55.67 -23.30 0.33
C ALA A 53 56.17 -22.78 1.70
N GLN A 54 56.99 -23.45 2.50
CA GLN A 54 57.78 -24.66 2.32
C GLN A 54 58.09 -25.19 3.73
N VAL A 55 58.25 -26.50 3.84
CA VAL A 55 58.60 -27.25 5.05
C VAL A 55 60.13 -27.26 5.21
N LEU A 56 60.63 -26.98 6.42
CA LEU A 56 61.84 -27.64 6.93
C LEU A 56 61.82 -27.79 8.46
N ARG A 57 62.02 -29.05 8.86
CA ARG A 57 62.43 -29.64 10.16
C ARG A 57 63.38 -28.76 11.00
N GLN A 58 63.60 -28.90 12.31
CA GLN A 58 63.39 -29.90 13.37
C GLN A 58 63.76 -29.16 14.69
N ALA A 59 62.99 -29.26 15.78
CA ALA A 59 63.30 -30.06 16.98
C ALA A 59 63.62 -29.21 18.24
N GLN A 60 63.07 -29.71 19.36
CA GLN A 60 63.47 -29.54 20.77
C GLN A 60 63.14 -28.23 21.53
N ALA A 61 62.24 -28.39 22.51
CA ALA A 61 62.14 -27.62 23.76
C ALA A 61 63.29 -28.04 24.74
N PRO A 62 63.41 -27.57 26.01
CA PRO A 62 62.56 -26.62 26.77
C PRO A 62 63.33 -25.59 27.66
N SER A 63 62.58 -24.79 28.45
CA SER A 63 62.82 -24.38 29.86
C SER A 63 63.12 -22.90 30.19
N SER A 64 62.41 -22.44 31.24
CA SER A 64 62.75 -21.47 32.32
C SER A 64 63.15 -20.03 31.94
N GLU A 65 62.38 -19.02 32.35
CA GLU A 65 62.22 -18.40 33.70
C GLU A 65 63.12 -17.17 33.89
N LEU A 66 62.43 -16.07 34.23
CA LEU A 66 62.74 -15.11 35.30
C LEU A 66 63.99 -14.19 35.19
N VAL A 67 63.65 -12.89 35.15
CA VAL A 67 64.08 -11.84 36.11
C VAL A 67 65.27 -10.93 35.76
N ALA A 68 64.93 -9.63 35.90
CA ALA A 68 65.71 -8.47 36.37
C ALA A 68 66.57 -7.62 35.41
N ASN A 69 66.13 -6.35 35.35
CA ASN A 69 66.87 -5.11 35.61
C ASN A 69 67.87 -4.55 34.60
N GLY A 70 67.65 -3.27 34.25
CA GLY A 70 68.71 -2.34 33.85
C GLY A 70 68.25 -1.18 32.94
N ASN A 71 67.76 -0.08 33.52
CA ASN A 71 67.76 1.25 32.88
C ASN A 71 69.21 1.81 32.75
N PRO A 72 69.45 3.00 32.16
CA PRO A 72 69.27 3.49 30.78
C PRO A 72 70.66 3.96 30.21
N PRO A 73 70.84 4.66 29.05
CA PRO A 73 70.52 6.10 28.91
C PRO A 73 70.18 6.60 27.47
N ALA A 74 69.62 7.82 27.39
CA ALA A 74 69.55 8.65 26.17
C ALA A 74 70.93 9.29 25.85
N PRO A 75 71.12 10.28 24.95
CA PRO A 75 70.33 10.83 23.83
C PRO A 75 71.17 11.06 22.54
N LYS A 76 70.56 11.55 21.43
CA LYS A 76 71.13 12.55 20.46
C LYS A 76 70.14 12.80 19.31
N ARG A 77 69.52 13.99 19.24
CA ARG A 77 69.91 15.15 18.39
C ARG A 77 70.00 14.81 16.89
N ARG A 78 69.12 15.39 16.06
CA ARG A 78 69.45 16.57 15.23
C ARG A 78 68.28 17.03 14.35
N ARG A 79 67.98 18.32 14.51
CA ARG A 79 67.31 19.21 13.54
C ARG A 79 68.03 19.18 12.19
N LYS A 80 67.30 19.42 11.10
CA LYS A 80 67.49 20.59 10.20
C LYS A 80 66.49 20.61 9.03
N ARG A 81 65.72 21.71 8.96
CA ARG A 81 65.24 22.36 7.71
C ARG A 81 66.46 22.79 6.85
N PRO A 82 66.32 22.91 5.52
CA PRO A 82 65.99 24.20 4.85
C PRO A 82 64.94 23.99 3.71
N ALA A 83 64.02 24.90 3.38
CA ALA A 83 64.10 26.26 2.83
C ALA A 83 64.55 26.35 1.35
N VAL A 84 63.54 26.56 0.49
CA VAL A 84 63.43 27.51 -0.65
C VAL A 84 64.47 27.47 -1.79
N SER A 85 64.02 27.11 -2.98
CA SER A 85 64.28 27.83 -4.26
C SER A 85 63.24 27.41 -5.31
N GLN A 86 62.73 28.36 -6.10
CA GLN A 86 61.99 28.15 -7.35
C GLN A 86 62.89 27.47 -8.42
N PRO A 87 62.32 26.98 -9.55
CA PRO A 87 62.03 27.86 -10.69
C PRO A 87 60.65 27.62 -11.32
N ASP A 88 60.28 28.62 -12.11
CA ASP A 88 59.13 28.74 -13.01
C ASP A 88 59.07 27.61 -14.05
N ASP A 89 57.87 27.24 -14.47
CA ASP A 89 57.51 27.05 -15.88
C ASP A 89 55.99 26.87 -16.02
N ASP A 90 55.49 27.47 -17.09
CA ASP A 90 54.10 27.65 -17.53
C ASP A 90 53.35 26.34 -17.84
N ASP A 91 52.04 26.32 -17.52
CA ASP A 91 50.93 25.68 -18.26
C ASP A 91 49.80 25.28 -17.28
N ASP A 92 48.69 26.04 -17.27
CA ASP A 92 47.31 25.50 -17.11
C ASP A 92 46.25 26.62 -17.09
N ASP A 93 46.09 27.28 -18.24
CA ASP A 93 44.96 28.16 -18.54
C ASP A 93 43.85 27.34 -19.24
N ALA A 94 43.08 26.55 -18.46
CA ALA A 94 41.91 25.85 -19.01
C ALA A 94 40.75 25.53 -18.04
N ASN A 95 40.82 25.87 -16.74
CA ASN A 95 39.79 25.38 -15.80
C ASN A 95 39.21 26.41 -14.81
N LYS A 96 39.23 27.70 -15.15
CA LYS A 96 38.80 28.78 -14.21
C LYS A 96 37.57 29.61 -14.64
N LYS A 97 36.76 29.13 -15.58
CA LYS A 97 35.57 29.86 -16.07
C LYS A 97 34.21 29.18 -15.84
N ALA A 98 34.11 28.26 -14.87
CA ALA A 98 32.87 27.52 -14.61
C ALA A 98 32.25 27.75 -13.22
N ASN A 99 32.82 28.57 -12.33
CA ASN A 99 32.36 28.69 -10.94
C ASN A 99 32.22 30.14 -10.41
N ALA A 100 32.01 31.13 -11.27
CA ALA A 100 31.87 32.53 -10.84
C ALA A 100 30.48 33.16 -11.06
N ASP A 101 29.55 32.49 -11.75
CA ASP A 101 28.24 33.08 -12.10
C ASP A 101 27.05 32.60 -11.24
N ASP A 102 27.26 31.72 -10.25
CA ASP A 102 26.18 31.13 -9.43
C ASP A 102 25.97 31.81 -8.06
N ALA A 103 26.53 33.00 -7.85
CA ALA A 103 26.41 33.71 -6.57
C ALA A 103 25.87 35.13 -6.76
N LYS A 104 24.58 35.22 -7.10
CA LYS A 104 23.60 36.31 -6.76
C LYS A 104 22.47 36.33 -7.80
N ALA A 105 21.49 35.45 -7.63
CA ALA A 105 20.16 35.65 -8.17
C ALA A 105 19.17 35.49 -7.02
N ASP A 106 18.44 36.56 -6.76
CA ASP A 106 17.34 36.62 -5.80
C ASP A 106 16.15 35.86 -6.46
N ASP A 107 16.05 34.57 -6.16
CA ASP A 107 15.11 33.63 -6.79
C ASP A 107 13.70 33.81 -6.23
N THR A 108 12.96 34.79 -6.78
CA THR A 108 11.51 34.80 -6.64
C THR A 108 10.93 33.82 -7.65
N ILE A 109 10.69 32.58 -7.23
CA ILE A 109 10.09 31.54 -8.09
C ILE A 109 8.71 32.00 -8.56
N THR A 110 8.57 32.24 -9.86
CA THR A 110 7.29 32.64 -10.45
C THR A 110 6.41 31.41 -10.72
N ALA A 111 5.10 31.60 -10.86
CA ALA A 111 4.19 30.52 -11.25
C ALA A 111 4.61 29.83 -12.58
N ALA A 112 5.27 30.57 -13.48
CA ALA A 112 5.80 30.02 -14.73
C ALA A 112 6.96 29.02 -14.50
N ASP A 113 7.78 29.23 -13.46
CA ASP A 113 8.86 28.31 -13.11
C ASP A 113 8.32 27.01 -12.52
N ALA A 114 7.18 27.07 -11.83
CA ALA A 114 6.47 25.89 -11.36
C ALA A 114 5.95 25.01 -12.51
N ASP A 115 5.45 25.63 -13.58
CA ASP A 115 5.02 24.91 -14.80
C ASP A 115 6.21 24.29 -15.55
N VAL A 116 7.33 25.01 -15.65
CA VAL A 116 8.59 24.47 -16.22
C VAL A 116 9.13 23.32 -15.36
N ALA A 117 9.01 23.40 -14.04
CA ALA A 117 9.39 22.33 -13.12
C ALA A 117 8.46 21.12 -13.25
N LEU A 118 7.15 21.32 -13.42
CA LEU A 118 6.18 20.26 -13.67
C LEU A 118 6.43 19.57 -15.02
N GLU A 119 6.81 20.32 -16.05
CA GLU A 119 7.14 19.77 -17.37
C GLU A 119 8.49 19.02 -17.35
N LYS A 120 9.48 19.52 -16.61
CA LYS A 120 10.70 18.77 -16.31
C LYS A 120 10.42 17.49 -15.51
N LEU A 121 9.42 17.51 -14.62
CA LEU A 121 8.98 16.36 -13.83
C LEU A 121 8.28 15.32 -14.73
N ARG A 122 7.35 15.72 -15.60
CA ARG A 122 6.74 14.86 -16.63
C ARG A 122 7.81 14.21 -17.50
N ARG A 123 8.79 14.97 -17.98
CA ARG A 123 9.91 14.45 -18.78
C ARG A 123 10.82 13.47 -18.02
N ARG A 124 10.87 13.56 -16.69
CA ARG A 124 11.61 12.62 -15.83
C ARG A 124 10.82 11.36 -15.53
N LEU A 125 9.49 11.47 -15.34
CA LEU A 125 8.58 10.34 -15.14
C LEU A 125 8.37 9.52 -16.43
N ALA A 126 8.34 10.18 -17.58
CA ALA A 126 8.20 9.53 -18.89
C ALA A 126 9.49 8.88 -19.41
N LYS A 127 10.64 9.15 -18.79
CA LYS A 127 11.91 8.51 -19.15
C LYS A 127 12.08 7.23 -18.31
N PRO A 128 11.94 6.03 -18.88
CA PRO A 128 12.28 4.79 -18.17
C PRO A 128 13.76 4.84 -17.79
N ARG A 129 14.04 5.14 -16.52
CA ARG A 129 15.40 5.18 -15.98
C ARG A 129 15.81 3.76 -15.60
N GLY A 130 16.51 3.13 -16.54
CA GLY A 130 17.58 2.16 -16.25
C GLY A 130 17.17 0.73 -15.90
N ARG A 131 17.18 -0.14 -16.91
CA ARG A 131 18.18 -1.22 -16.90
C ARG A 131 19.00 -1.15 -18.18
N ALA A 132 20.31 -1.32 -17.99
CA ALA A 132 21.27 -1.51 -19.05
C ALA A 132 20.81 -2.64 -19.99
N ARG A 133 21.01 -2.41 -21.29
CA ARG A 133 20.98 -3.39 -22.39
C ARG A 133 19.67 -3.68 -23.14
N THR A 134 18.69 -2.77 -23.15
CA THR A 134 17.65 -2.73 -24.22
C THR A 134 17.31 -1.33 -24.78
N SER A 135 17.91 -0.23 -24.27
CA SER A 135 17.47 1.14 -24.60
C SER A 135 18.00 1.75 -25.91
N ARG A 136 18.58 0.98 -26.84
CA ARG A 136 18.94 1.50 -28.18
C ARG A 136 17.75 1.64 -29.15
N GLY A 137 16.52 1.42 -28.69
CA GLY A 137 15.32 1.45 -29.53
C GLY A 137 14.44 2.70 -29.41
N SER A 138 14.63 3.57 -28.40
CA SER A 138 13.59 4.56 -28.06
C SER A 138 13.57 5.86 -28.86
N SER A 139 14.62 6.19 -29.60
CA SER A 139 14.64 7.36 -30.50
C SER A 139 14.27 7.01 -31.96
N ILE A 140 13.97 5.74 -32.26
CA ILE A 140 13.60 5.24 -33.59
C ILE A 140 12.06 5.16 -33.77
N PHE A 141 11.28 5.75 -32.86
CA PHE A 141 9.81 5.60 -32.80
C PHE A 141 8.98 6.65 -33.53
N LYS A 142 9.56 7.40 -34.49
CA LYS A 142 8.80 8.35 -35.32
C LYS A 142 8.34 7.78 -36.66
N ASP A 143 8.67 6.53 -36.98
CA ASP A 143 8.40 5.97 -38.30
C ASP A 143 7.06 5.19 -38.31
N PRO A 144 5.98 5.74 -38.91
CA PRO A 144 4.64 5.13 -38.88
C PRO A 144 4.56 3.78 -39.62
N GLN A 145 5.52 3.47 -40.50
CA GLN A 145 5.52 2.24 -41.30
C GLN A 145 6.11 1.01 -40.58
N ARG A 146 6.79 1.17 -39.43
CA ARG A 146 7.29 0.03 -38.61
C ARG A 146 6.29 -0.48 -37.56
N LYS A 147 4.98 -0.27 -37.79
CA LYS A 147 3.90 -0.74 -36.91
C LYS A 147 3.39 -2.16 -37.20
N LEU A 148 3.82 -2.82 -38.28
CA LEU A 148 3.49 -4.24 -38.48
C LEU A 148 4.12 -5.08 -37.37
N GLY A 149 3.28 -5.63 -36.48
CA GLY A 149 3.66 -6.52 -35.39
C GLY A 149 3.66 -5.90 -33.98
N ARG A 150 3.32 -4.62 -33.81
CA ARG A 150 3.08 -4.03 -32.47
C ARG A 150 1.60 -3.78 -32.26
N GLY A 151 1.02 -4.42 -31.24
CA GLY A 151 -0.36 -4.13 -30.81
C GLY A 151 -1.37 -5.21 -31.13
N VAL A 152 -1.01 -6.20 -31.94
CA VAL A 152 -1.90 -7.32 -32.26
C VAL A 152 -1.60 -8.42 -31.26
N ASP A 153 -2.61 -8.79 -30.47
CA ASP A 153 -2.57 -10.07 -29.75
C ASP A 153 -2.47 -11.18 -30.80
N PRO A 154 -1.31 -11.86 -30.93
CA PRO A 154 -1.10 -12.82 -32.00
C PRO A 154 -2.04 -14.02 -31.91
N LEU A 155 -2.66 -14.24 -30.75
CA LEU A 155 -3.55 -15.38 -30.51
C LEU A 155 -5.03 -14.98 -30.45
N GLY A 156 -5.37 -13.69 -30.45
CA GLY A 156 -6.74 -13.23 -30.20
C GLY A 156 -7.32 -13.78 -28.88
N SER A 157 -6.45 -13.99 -27.91
CA SER A 157 -6.72 -14.58 -26.59
C SER A 157 -7.26 -13.58 -25.58
N PHE A 158 -6.94 -12.28 -25.74
CA PHE A 158 -7.45 -11.23 -24.88
C PHE A 158 -8.80 -10.73 -25.39
N PRO A 159 -9.77 -10.46 -24.49
CA PRO A 159 -11.02 -9.84 -24.90
C PRO A 159 -10.74 -8.43 -25.38
N ASP A 160 -11.21 -8.03 -26.56
CA ASP A 160 -11.07 -6.67 -27.05
C ASP A 160 -12.15 -5.72 -26.49
N PHE A 161 -11.78 -4.44 -26.41
CA PHE A 161 -12.73 -3.35 -26.19
C PHE A 161 -13.49 -3.05 -27.49
N GLU A 162 -14.77 -2.68 -27.38
CA GLU A 162 -15.59 -2.21 -28.51
C GLU A 162 -15.01 -0.95 -29.15
N ASN A 163 -14.33 -0.13 -28.35
CA ASN A 163 -13.62 1.02 -28.85
C ASN A 163 -12.21 0.64 -29.34
N PRO A 164 -11.94 0.67 -30.67
CA PRO A 164 -10.66 0.26 -31.23
C PRO A 164 -9.50 1.20 -30.87
N ARG A 165 -9.79 2.38 -30.28
CA ARG A 165 -8.76 3.30 -29.79
C ARG A 165 -8.09 2.82 -28.51
N VAL A 166 -8.69 1.86 -27.81
CA VAL A 166 -8.16 1.31 -26.58
C VAL A 166 -7.53 -0.05 -26.87
N SER A 167 -6.19 -0.09 -26.91
CA SER A 167 -5.48 -1.37 -26.98
C SER A 167 -5.16 -1.88 -25.56
N ILE A 168 -5.72 -3.03 -25.19
CA ILE A 168 -5.39 -3.74 -23.94
C ILE A 168 -3.95 -4.20 -23.97
N TRP A 169 -3.52 -4.71 -25.13
CA TRP A 169 -2.15 -5.18 -25.32
C TRP A 169 -1.13 -4.06 -25.07
N GLU A 170 -1.39 -2.84 -25.54
CA GLU A 170 -0.53 -1.69 -25.27
C GLU A 170 -0.44 -1.39 -23.76
N LEU A 171 -1.58 -1.35 -23.05
CA LEU A 171 -1.60 -1.14 -21.60
C LEU A 171 -0.87 -2.26 -20.86
N LYS A 172 -1.08 -3.51 -21.28
CA LYS A 172 -0.43 -4.70 -20.73
C LYS A 172 1.09 -4.61 -20.89
N GLN A 173 1.58 -4.40 -22.11
CA GLN A 173 3.02 -4.27 -22.37
C GLN A 173 3.66 -3.13 -21.58
N ARG A 174 2.95 -2.00 -21.44
CA ARG A 174 3.48 -0.83 -20.74
C ARG A 174 3.54 -1.02 -19.22
N PHE A 175 2.54 -1.69 -18.64
CA PHE A 175 2.33 -1.65 -17.18
C PHE A 175 2.46 -3.00 -16.46
N ASP A 176 2.45 -4.13 -17.16
CA ASP A 176 2.67 -5.45 -16.55
C ASP A 176 3.99 -5.53 -15.75
N PRO A 177 5.13 -4.96 -16.21
CA PRO A 177 6.36 -4.99 -15.41
C PRO A 177 6.22 -4.34 -14.02
N TYR A 178 5.23 -3.45 -13.85
CA TYR A 178 5.00 -2.71 -12.61
C TYR A 178 3.92 -3.39 -11.76
N LEU A 179 2.79 -3.70 -12.38
CA LEU A 179 1.58 -4.17 -11.69
C LEU A 179 1.52 -5.69 -11.55
N MET A 180 2.24 -6.43 -12.39
CA MET A 180 2.17 -7.88 -12.36
C MET A 180 3.03 -8.46 -11.25
N THR A 181 2.44 -9.35 -10.47
CA THR A 181 3.15 -10.19 -9.50
C THR A 181 2.97 -11.65 -9.85
N GLU A 182 3.84 -12.51 -9.31
CA GLU A 182 3.73 -13.95 -9.50
C GLU A 182 2.41 -14.51 -8.99
N VAL A 183 1.92 -14.03 -7.83
CA VAL A 183 0.63 -14.46 -7.27
C VAL A 183 -0.54 -13.97 -8.11
N LEU A 184 -0.49 -12.74 -8.63
CA LEU A 184 -1.49 -12.30 -9.60
C LEU A 184 -1.49 -13.21 -10.84
N GLN A 185 -0.32 -13.60 -11.33
CA GLN A 185 -0.20 -14.44 -12.51
C GLN A 185 -0.71 -15.87 -12.30
N THR A 186 -0.37 -16.47 -11.16
CA THR A 186 -0.59 -17.89 -10.87
C THR A 186 -1.92 -18.18 -10.20
N ARG A 187 -2.50 -17.23 -9.46
CA ARG A 187 -3.73 -17.43 -8.68
C ARG A 187 -4.85 -16.49 -9.12
N TYR A 188 -4.54 -15.21 -9.36
CA TYR A 188 -5.57 -14.21 -9.64
C TYR A 188 -6.08 -14.26 -11.08
N PHE A 189 -5.21 -14.37 -12.10
CA PHE A 189 -5.66 -14.50 -13.50
C PHE A 189 -6.46 -15.75 -13.80
N PRO A 190 -6.09 -16.94 -13.30
CA PRO A 190 -6.92 -18.13 -13.48
C PRO A 190 -8.33 -17.95 -12.92
N ALA A 191 -8.49 -17.20 -11.82
CA ALA A 191 -9.81 -16.88 -11.28
C ALA A 191 -10.61 -15.85 -12.12
N MET A 192 -9.93 -15.12 -13.01
CA MET A 192 -10.58 -14.25 -14.01
C MET A 192 -10.91 -14.97 -15.32
N ASP A 193 -10.54 -16.25 -15.45
CA ASP A 193 -10.79 -16.99 -16.67
C ASP A 193 -12.30 -17.08 -16.96
N GLY A 194 -12.66 -16.91 -18.23
CA GLY A 194 -14.06 -16.81 -18.66
C GLY A 194 -14.81 -15.52 -18.25
N CYS A 195 -14.20 -14.61 -17.49
CA CYS A 195 -14.85 -13.36 -17.04
C CYS A 195 -14.28 -12.15 -17.79
N LYS A 196 -14.90 -11.78 -18.93
CA LYS A 196 -14.48 -10.65 -19.79
C LYS A 196 -14.31 -9.35 -18.98
N GLN A 197 -15.30 -8.98 -18.19
CA GLN A 197 -15.35 -7.78 -17.36
C GLN A 197 -14.20 -7.72 -16.33
N ALA A 198 -13.82 -8.86 -15.75
CA ALA A 198 -12.71 -8.94 -14.81
C ALA A 198 -11.38 -8.63 -15.52
N TRP A 199 -11.16 -9.22 -16.70
CA TRP A 199 -10.02 -8.91 -17.54
C TRP A 199 -9.95 -7.43 -17.95
N LEU A 200 -11.05 -6.88 -18.45
CA LEU A 200 -11.12 -5.48 -18.89
C LEU A 200 -10.89 -4.49 -17.74
N SER A 201 -11.34 -4.81 -16.52
CA SER A 201 -11.13 -3.95 -15.34
C SER A 201 -9.64 -3.78 -14.98
N THR A 202 -8.77 -4.74 -15.33
CA THR A 202 -7.32 -4.57 -15.17
C THR A 202 -6.76 -3.43 -16.05
N ALA A 203 -7.35 -3.21 -17.22
CA ALA A 203 -6.96 -2.12 -18.10
C ALA A 203 -7.41 -0.75 -17.54
N HIS A 204 -8.48 -0.72 -16.74
CA HIS A 204 -8.91 0.51 -16.06
C HIS A 204 -7.85 0.98 -15.07
N VAL A 205 -7.37 0.11 -14.17
CA VAL A 205 -6.29 0.42 -13.22
C VAL A 205 -5.02 0.88 -13.96
N LYS A 206 -4.66 0.19 -15.05
CA LYS A 206 -3.49 0.55 -15.89
C LYS A 206 -3.65 1.92 -16.55
N SER A 207 -4.84 2.23 -17.05
CA SER A 207 -5.12 3.54 -17.67
C SER A 207 -5.11 4.66 -16.62
N THR A 208 -5.66 4.41 -15.43
CA THR A 208 -5.56 5.35 -14.30
C THR A 208 -4.10 5.61 -13.90
N TYR A 209 -3.25 4.57 -13.93
CA TYR A 209 -1.82 4.76 -13.69
C TYR A 209 -1.15 5.56 -14.82
N ALA A 210 -1.54 5.34 -16.07
CA ALA A 210 -1.07 6.16 -17.20
C ALA A 210 -1.41 7.64 -17.01
N ASP A 211 -2.63 7.94 -16.58
CA ASP A 211 -3.09 9.32 -16.31
C ASP A 211 -2.21 10.00 -15.24
N ILE A 212 -1.78 9.27 -14.21
CA ILE A 212 -0.85 9.79 -13.20
C ILE A 212 0.51 10.12 -13.79
N LEU A 213 1.05 9.24 -14.64
CA LEU A 213 2.35 9.46 -15.29
C LEU A 213 2.32 10.66 -16.24
N ASP A 214 1.17 10.90 -16.87
CA ASP A 214 0.93 12.08 -17.71
C ASP A 214 0.62 13.35 -16.89
N GLY A 215 0.54 13.21 -15.56
CA GLY A 215 0.35 14.29 -14.60
C GLY A 215 -1.08 14.81 -14.56
N LEU A 216 -2.08 13.98 -14.88
CA LEU A 216 -3.50 14.33 -14.92
C LEU A 216 -4.17 14.17 -13.55
N VAL A 217 -4.81 15.23 -13.07
CA VAL A 217 -5.65 15.20 -11.85
C VAL A 217 -7.06 14.66 -12.12
N GLY A 218 -7.52 14.64 -13.36
CA GLY A 218 -8.76 13.97 -13.77
C GLY A 218 -8.52 12.60 -14.43
N GLU A 219 -9.59 11.94 -14.85
CA GLU A 219 -9.52 10.80 -15.76
C GLU A 219 -9.32 11.29 -17.21
N SER A 220 -8.42 10.65 -17.95
CA SER A 220 -8.37 10.85 -19.40
C SER A 220 -9.62 10.30 -20.10
N GLN A 221 -9.85 10.72 -21.35
CA GLN A 221 -10.93 10.17 -22.16
C GLN A 221 -10.80 8.65 -22.34
N ARG A 222 -9.56 8.15 -22.45
CA ARG A 222 -9.27 6.70 -22.54
C ARG A 222 -9.73 5.97 -21.29
N THR A 223 -9.38 6.47 -20.11
CA THR A 223 -9.75 5.88 -18.82
C THR A 223 -11.27 5.85 -18.63
N ARG A 224 -11.97 6.93 -19.01
CA ARG A 224 -13.44 6.99 -18.99
C ARG A 224 -14.09 5.95 -19.89
N GLN A 225 -13.63 5.83 -21.14
CA GLN A 225 -14.17 4.86 -22.09
C GLN A 225 -13.98 3.41 -21.62
N ILE A 226 -12.80 3.09 -21.05
CA ILE A 226 -12.56 1.78 -20.45
C ILE A 226 -13.54 1.51 -19.31
N LYS A 227 -13.73 2.49 -18.42
CA LYS A 227 -14.63 2.38 -17.27
C LYS A 227 -16.07 2.14 -17.70
N GLU A 228 -16.58 2.94 -18.64
CA GLU A 228 -17.91 2.81 -19.24
C GLU A 228 -18.13 1.42 -19.85
N GLU A 229 -17.14 0.90 -20.57
CA GLU A 229 -17.24 -0.42 -21.18
C GLU A 229 -17.24 -1.56 -20.14
N VAL A 230 -16.38 -1.48 -19.12
CA VAL A 230 -16.40 -2.45 -18.00
C VAL A 230 -17.76 -2.46 -17.32
N PHE A 231 -18.34 -1.29 -17.06
CA PHE A 231 -19.68 -1.17 -16.48
C PHE A 231 -20.75 -1.80 -17.34
N ARG A 232 -20.73 -1.54 -18.65
CA ARG A 232 -21.67 -2.13 -19.60
C ARG A 232 -21.56 -3.66 -19.60
N CYS A 233 -20.35 -4.22 -19.57
CA CYS A 233 -20.15 -5.67 -19.46
C CYS A 233 -20.71 -6.23 -18.15
N VAL A 234 -20.44 -5.58 -17.01
CA VAL A 234 -21.01 -5.98 -15.71
C VAL A 234 -22.54 -5.99 -15.75
N HIS A 235 -23.15 -4.95 -16.33
CA HIS A 235 -24.59 -4.85 -16.45
C HIS A 235 -25.19 -5.94 -17.36
N GLN A 236 -24.54 -6.21 -18.50
CA GLN A 236 -24.95 -7.27 -19.43
C GLN A 236 -24.86 -8.66 -18.78
N ASP A 237 -23.77 -8.95 -18.06
CA ASP A 237 -23.60 -10.23 -17.36
C ASP A 237 -24.66 -10.43 -16.28
N PHE A 238 -24.96 -9.37 -15.53
CA PHE A 238 -25.98 -9.39 -14.49
C PHE A 238 -27.39 -9.57 -15.07
N ALA A 239 -27.69 -8.89 -16.18
CA ALA A 239 -28.98 -9.00 -16.86
C ALA A 239 -29.19 -10.39 -17.50
N ALA A 240 -28.11 -11.01 -17.99
CA ALA A 240 -28.16 -12.34 -18.59
C ALA A 240 -28.33 -13.45 -17.54
N ASP A 241 -27.68 -13.33 -16.38
CA ASP A 241 -27.70 -14.35 -15.33
C ASP A 241 -27.54 -13.70 -13.94
N PRO A 242 -28.66 -13.51 -13.21
CA PRO A 242 -28.62 -13.00 -11.84
C PRO A 242 -27.80 -13.88 -10.89
N GLY A 243 -27.64 -15.17 -11.17
CA GLY A 243 -26.81 -16.08 -10.39
C GLY A 243 -25.32 -15.71 -10.43
N ARG A 244 -24.88 -15.00 -11.48
CA ARG A 244 -23.50 -14.47 -11.58
C ARG A 244 -23.23 -13.30 -10.65
N ALA A 245 -24.24 -12.76 -9.95
CA ALA A 245 -24.03 -11.77 -8.89
C ALA A 245 -23.06 -12.29 -7.80
N ALA A 246 -23.02 -13.61 -7.62
CA ALA A 246 -22.13 -14.30 -6.69
C ALA A 246 -20.85 -14.84 -7.36
N SER A 247 -20.45 -14.37 -8.55
CA SER A 247 -19.27 -14.88 -9.27
C SER A 247 -17.95 -14.21 -8.85
N ASP A 248 -16.84 -14.97 -8.90
CA ASP A 248 -15.49 -14.46 -8.55
C ASP A 248 -15.08 -13.33 -9.48
N GLY A 249 -15.41 -13.45 -10.77
CA GLY A 249 -15.18 -12.41 -11.77
C GLY A 249 -15.84 -11.07 -11.40
N LEU A 250 -17.07 -11.07 -10.90
CA LEU A 250 -17.75 -9.84 -10.49
C LEU A 250 -17.11 -9.21 -9.24
N PHE A 251 -16.72 -10.03 -8.26
CA PHE A 251 -16.02 -9.56 -7.06
C PHE A 251 -14.65 -8.95 -7.42
N ILE A 252 -13.88 -9.62 -8.28
CA ILE A 252 -12.61 -9.13 -8.80
C ILE A 252 -12.80 -7.81 -9.55
N THR A 253 -13.77 -7.75 -10.45
CA THR A 253 -14.08 -6.54 -11.24
C THR A 253 -14.39 -5.36 -10.32
N SER A 254 -15.25 -5.57 -9.33
CA SER A 254 -15.65 -4.54 -8.36
C SER A 254 -14.46 -4.09 -7.49
N THR A 255 -13.58 -5.02 -7.11
CA THR A 255 -12.35 -4.72 -6.38
C THR A 255 -11.37 -3.88 -7.20
N LEU A 256 -11.20 -4.19 -8.48
CA LEU A 256 -10.30 -3.45 -9.38
C LEU A 256 -10.86 -2.06 -9.74
N LEU A 257 -12.19 -1.94 -9.89
CA LEU A 257 -12.85 -0.64 -10.04
C LEU A 257 -12.67 0.22 -8.78
N LEU A 258 -12.91 -0.35 -7.58
CA LEU A 258 -12.62 0.31 -6.32
C LEU A 258 -11.16 0.77 -6.23
N ALA A 259 -10.21 -0.08 -6.63
CA ALA A 259 -8.79 0.25 -6.61
C ALA A 259 -8.44 1.42 -7.54
N ALA A 260 -9.09 1.53 -8.70
CA ALA A 260 -8.92 2.67 -9.60
C ALA A 260 -9.55 3.96 -9.02
N GLU A 261 -10.77 3.89 -8.46
CA GLU A 261 -11.41 5.06 -7.82
C GLU A 261 -10.67 5.56 -6.60
N LEU A 262 -10.07 4.65 -5.83
CA LEU A 262 -9.20 5.00 -4.71
C LEU A 262 -8.09 5.97 -5.16
N VAL A 263 -7.49 5.67 -6.31
CA VAL A 263 -6.41 6.48 -6.89
C VAL A 263 -6.96 7.80 -7.44
N LEU A 264 -8.14 7.80 -8.05
CA LEU A 264 -8.79 9.02 -8.53
C LEU A 264 -9.26 9.92 -7.39
N GLY A 265 -9.62 9.32 -6.26
CA GLY A 265 -9.94 9.99 -5.02
C GLY A 265 -11.39 10.45 -4.87
N ASP A 266 -12.33 9.89 -5.65
CA ASP A 266 -13.77 10.13 -5.53
C ASP A 266 -14.37 9.28 -4.40
N GLU A 267 -14.57 9.90 -3.24
CA GLU A 267 -15.07 9.21 -2.05
C GLU A 267 -16.51 8.70 -2.18
N SER A 268 -17.32 9.34 -3.02
CA SER A 268 -18.71 8.93 -3.22
C SER A 268 -18.76 7.62 -4.01
N THR A 269 -18.02 7.56 -5.11
CA THR A 269 -17.92 6.36 -5.94
C THR A 269 -17.20 5.23 -5.20
N ILE A 270 -16.17 5.53 -4.39
CA ILE A 270 -15.52 4.53 -3.51
C ILE A 270 -16.55 3.83 -2.62
N LYS A 271 -17.43 4.58 -1.94
CA LYS A 271 -18.47 3.99 -1.07
C LYS A 271 -19.46 3.14 -1.85
N VAL A 272 -19.80 3.54 -3.07
CA VAL A 272 -20.70 2.76 -3.94
C VAL A 272 -20.08 1.39 -4.22
N TYR A 273 -18.79 1.32 -4.54
CA TYR A 273 -18.11 0.04 -4.76
C TYR A 273 -17.92 -0.78 -3.48
N GLU A 274 -17.63 -0.16 -2.34
CA GLU A 274 -17.57 -0.86 -1.05
C GLU A 274 -18.90 -1.52 -0.70
N ASN A 275 -20.02 -0.79 -0.85
CA ASN A 275 -21.36 -1.34 -0.65
C ASN A 275 -21.70 -2.43 -1.68
N GLY A 276 -21.24 -2.28 -2.92
CA GLY A 276 -21.39 -3.29 -3.96
C GLY A 276 -20.66 -4.58 -3.61
N LEU A 277 -19.43 -4.48 -3.11
CA LEU A 277 -18.63 -5.62 -2.65
C LEU A 277 -19.29 -6.32 -1.46
N GLU A 278 -19.83 -5.57 -0.49
CA GLU A 278 -20.58 -6.15 0.64
C GLU A 278 -21.78 -6.96 0.16
N ARG A 279 -22.58 -6.43 -0.76
CA ARG A 279 -23.72 -7.14 -1.36
C ARG A 279 -23.33 -8.40 -2.13
N ILE A 280 -22.19 -8.38 -2.83
CA ILE A 280 -21.67 -9.56 -3.52
C ILE A 280 -21.30 -10.65 -2.50
N VAL A 281 -20.75 -10.28 -1.34
CA VAL A 281 -20.45 -11.24 -0.27
C VAL A 281 -21.72 -11.76 0.39
N GLU A 282 -22.70 -10.89 0.65
CA GLU A 282 -24.02 -11.29 1.17
C GLU A 282 -24.72 -12.28 0.23
N ALA A 283 -24.71 -12.02 -1.08
CA ALA A 283 -25.28 -12.92 -2.10
C ALA A 283 -24.61 -14.30 -2.13
N ARG A 284 -23.40 -14.43 -1.58
CA ARG A 284 -22.67 -15.70 -1.42
C ARG A 284 -22.90 -16.39 -0.07
N GLY A 285 -23.83 -15.91 0.73
CA GLY A 285 -24.08 -16.42 2.09
C GLY A 285 -23.20 -15.75 3.16
N GLY A 286 -22.63 -14.58 2.89
CA GLY A 286 -21.96 -13.73 3.88
C GLY A 286 -20.52 -14.10 4.22
N SER A 287 -19.98 -15.19 3.65
CA SER A 287 -18.61 -15.64 3.93
C SER A 287 -17.63 -15.25 2.84
N LEU A 288 -16.60 -14.48 3.21
CA LEU A 288 -15.46 -14.18 2.34
C LEU A 288 -14.57 -15.41 2.09
N ALA A 289 -14.63 -16.43 2.96
CA ALA A 289 -13.88 -17.67 2.79
C ALA A 289 -14.38 -18.53 1.60
N ALA A 290 -15.57 -18.25 1.09
CA ALA A 290 -16.14 -18.93 -0.08
C ALA A 290 -15.62 -18.35 -1.42
N LEU A 291 -14.79 -17.31 -1.40
CA LEU A 291 -14.15 -16.79 -2.61
C LEU A 291 -13.05 -17.74 -3.09
N GLY A 292 -12.94 -17.93 -4.41
CA GLY A 292 -11.99 -18.87 -5.01
C GLY A 292 -10.52 -18.48 -4.83
N ALA A 293 -9.66 -19.28 -5.46
CA ALA A 293 -8.20 -19.16 -5.44
C ALA A 293 -7.61 -19.16 -4.01
N GLU A 294 -8.04 -20.10 -3.16
CA GLU A 294 -7.47 -20.31 -1.82
C GLU A 294 -7.51 -19.04 -0.94
N GLY A 295 -8.57 -18.23 -1.06
CA GLY A 295 -8.72 -16.99 -0.30
C GLY A 295 -7.89 -15.80 -0.80
N VAL A 296 -7.09 -15.95 -1.87
CA VAL A 296 -6.30 -14.83 -2.44
C VAL A 296 -7.21 -13.71 -2.94
N ILE A 297 -8.37 -14.05 -3.52
CA ILE A 297 -9.35 -13.06 -3.99
C ILE A 297 -9.94 -12.29 -2.80
N ALA A 298 -10.28 -13.01 -1.72
CA ALA A 298 -10.77 -12.41 -0.47
C ALA A 298 -9.73 -11.47 0.13
N SER A 299 -8.49 -11.93 0.28
CA SER A 299 -7.38 -11.14 0.82
C SER A 299 -7.12 -9.88 -0.02
N ALA A 300 -7.20 -9.98 -1.35
CA ALA A 300 -7.08 -8.83 -2.23
C ALA A 300 -8.23 -7.82 -2.06
N GLY A 301 -9.48 -8.29 -2.03
CA GLY A 301 -10.65 -7.46 -1.76
C GLY A 301 -10.59 -6.78 -0.39
N CYS A 302 -10.24 -7.53 0.64
CA CYS A 302 -9.99 -7.03 2.00
C CYS A 302 -8.89 -5.96 1.99
N SER A 303 -7.77 -6.21 1.32
CA SER A 303 -6.65 -5.27 1.30
C SER A 303 -7.02 -3.94 0.63
N VAL A 304 -7.77 -3.99 -0.48
CA VAL A 304 -8.21 -2.78 -1.20
C VAL A 304 -9.29 -2.02 -0.41
N THR A 305 -10.25 -2.71 0.21
CA THR A 305 -11.29 -2.07 1.03
C THR A 305 -10.73 -1.45 2.31
N HIS A 306 -9.76 -2.09 2.97
CA HIS A 306 -9.06 -1.49 4.12
C HIS A 306 -8.21 -0.29 3.68
N LEU A 307 -7.53 -0.37 2.53
CA LEU A 307 -6.81 0.76 1.97
C LEU A 307 -7.76 1.93 1.63
N ALA A 308 -8.94 1.65 1.08
CA ALA A 308 -9.96 2.65 0.79
C ALA A 308 -10.52 3.31 2.05
N ALA A 309 -10.83 2.52 3.08
CA ALA A 309 -11.20 3.02 4.39
C ALA A 309 -10.09 3.89 4.98
N ALA A 310 -8.83 3.45 4.88
CA ALA A 310 -7.68 4.21 5.36
C ALA A 310 -7.59 5.57 4.68
N VAL A 311 -7.61 5.62 3.34
CA VAL A 311 -7.52 6.88 2.56
C VAL A 311 -8.67 7.84 2.88
N ARG A 312 -9.88 7.33 3.13
CA ARG A 312 -11.04 8.13 3.50
C ARG A 312 -11.08 8.50 4.99
N GLU A 313 -10.13 8.02 5.79
CA GLU A 313 -10.15 8.10 7.26
C GLU A 313 -11.46 7.53 7.83
N GLY A 314 -11.97 6.45 7.22
CA GLY A 314 -13.23 5.81 7.54
C GLY A 314 -13.06 4.44 8.20
N GLN A 315 -14.13 3.68 8.21
CA GLN A 315 -14.12 2.25 8.52
C GLN A 315 -14.43 1.47 7.23
N PRO A 316 -13.82 0.30 7.01
CA PRO A 316 -14.24 -0.61 5.96
C PRO A 316 -15.59 -1.26 6.33
N PRO A 317 -16.32 -1.81 5.34
CA PRO A 317 -17.59 -2.47 5.63
C PRO A 317 -17.43 -3.60 6.66
N PRO A 318 -18.42 -3.84 7.54
CA PRO A 318 -18.34 -4.81 8.62
C PRO A 318 -17.85 -6.20 8.21
N VAL A 319 -18.28 -6.70 7.06
CA VAL A 319 -17.91 -8.03 6.56
C VAL A 319 -16.39 -8.18 6.35
N PHE A 320 -15.72 -7.13 5.85
CA PHE A 320 -14.27 -7.14 5.64
C PHE A 320 -13.50 -7.04 6.96
N ARG A 321 -14.05 -6.30 7.95
CA ARG A 321 -13.47 -6.26 9.30
C ARG A 321 -13.56 -7.62 9.99
N ALA A 322 -14.73 -8.25 9.93
CA ALA A 322 -14.97 -9.56 10.54
C ALA A 322 -14.02 -10.61 9.98
N PHE A 323 -13.85 -10.66 8.65
CA PHE A 323 -12.91 -11.57 8.02
C PHE A 323 -11.47 -11.40 8.52
N GLN A 324 -11.02 -10.15 8.67
CA GLN A 324 -9.69 -9.87 9.20
C GLN A 324 -9.52 -10.32 10.66
N TYR A 325 -10.54 -10.17 11.50
CA TYR A 325 -10.49 -10.69 12.87
C TYR A 325 -10.45 -12.22 12.90
N GLN A 326 -11.26 -12.86 12.06
CA GLN A 326 -11.32 -14.31 11.96
C GLN A 326 -9.98 -14.89 11.49
N GLU A 327 -9.39 -14.35 10.42
CA GLU A 327 -8.09 -14.82 9.91
C GLU A 327 -6.98 -14.68 10.97
N ASN A 328 -7.00 -13.61 11.77
CA ASN A 328 -6.06 -13.44 12.88
C ASN A 328 -6.30 -14.43 14.02
N GLN A 329 -7.56 -14.70 14.38
CA GLN A 329 -7.89 -15.69 15.41
C GLN A 329 -7.51 -17.08 14.96
N ASP A 330 -7.79 -17.45 13.71
CA ASP A 330 -7.41 -18.74 13.15
C ASP A 330 -5.88 -18.90 13.12
N ASN A 331 -5.14 -17.86 12.76
CA ASN A 331 -3.66 -17.88 12.81
C ASN A 331 -3.11 -17.97 14.24
N GLN A 332 -3.79 -17.39 15.23
CA GLN A 332 -3.38 -17.47 16.64
C GLN A 332 -3.73 -18.83 17.26
N ASN A 333 -4.93 -19.35 16.97
CA ASN A 333 -5.43 -20.63 17.49
C ASN A 333 -4.73 -21.81 16.81
N ASN A 334 -4.50 -21.73 15.50
CA ASN A 334 -3.68 -22.70 14.77
C ASN A 334 -2.18 -22.42 14.94
N GLN A 335 -1.73 -22.30 16.19
CA GLN A 335 -0.33 -22.48 16.59
C GLN A 335 0.26 -23.86 16.23
N VAL A 336 -0.39 -24.59 15.31
CA VAL A 336 0.18 -25.66 14.52
C VAL A 336 1.45 -25.10 13.89
N GLN A 337 2.58 -25.38 14.53
CA GLN A 337 3.89 -25.31 13.91
C GLN A 337 3.73 -25.84 12.49
N PRO A 338 4.02 -25.05 11.44
CA PRO A 338 3.82 -25.50 10.07
C PRO A 338 4.48 -26.87 9.94
N ALA A 339 3.66 -27.90 9.70
CA ALA A 339 4.03 -29.31 9.89
C ALA A 339 5.17 -29.78 8.98
N THR A 340 5.69 -28.88 8.16
CA THR A 340 6.98 -28.99 7.49
C THR A 340 7.53 -27.57 7.32
N PRO A 341 8.69 -27.22 7.90
CA PRO A 341 9.35 -25.95 7.63
C PRO A 341 9.80 -25.97 6.17
N THR A 342 8.96 -25.50 5.26
CA THR A 342 9.39 -25.27 3.88
C THR A 342 10.47 -24.17 3.96
N PRO A 343 11.72 -24.45 3.57
CA PRO A 343 12.90 -23.70 4.00
C PRO A 343 13.08 -22.35 3.29
N THR A 344 12.02 -21.74 2.78
CA THR A 344 12.10 -20.33 2.36
C THR A 344 11.63 -19.48 3.53
N PRO A 345 12.56 -18.87 4.30
CA PRO A 345 12.19 -17.88 5.31
C PRO A 345 11.64 -16.66 4.57
N GLN A 346 10.36 -16.70 4.19
CA GLN A 346 9.65 -15.53 3.72
C GLN A 346 9.73 -14.50 4.84
N ARG A 347 10.42 -13.40 4.53
CA ARG A 347 10.68 -12.34 5.49
C ARG A 347 9.42 -11.48 5.55
N MET A 348 8.76 -11.49 6.71
CA MET A 348 7.65 -10.61 7.00
C MET A 348 8.05 -9.15 6.68
N PRO A 349 7.23 -8.41 5.93
CA PRO A 349 7.52 -7.04 5.53
C PRO A 349 7.43 -6.10 6.74
N GLU A 350 8.58 -5.71 7.27
CA GLU A 350 8.67 -4.91 8.50
C GLU A 350 8.30 -3.44 8.24
N SER A 351 7.54 -2.84 9.17
CA SER A 351 7.12 -1.44 9.17
C SER A 351 6.79 -0.97 10.59
N PRO A 352 6.61 0.35 10.83
CA PRO A 352 6.12 0.84 12.12
C PRO A 352 4.74 0.27 12.51
N LEU A 353 3.94 -0.15 11.52
CA LEU A 353 2.62 -0.73 11.72
C LEU A 353 2.69 -2.24 12.01
N CYS A 354 3.56 -2.96 11.31
CA CYS A 354 3.72 -4.40 11.45
C CYS A 354 5.20 -4.77 11.50
N CYS A 355 5.69 -5.19 12.66
CA CYS A 355 7.04 -5.68 12.86
C CYS A 355 7.03 -6.85 13.85
N ARG A 356 8.10 -7.65 13.84
CA ARG A 356 8.26 -8.69 14.85
C ARG A 356 8.39 -8.05 16.23
N PRO A 357 7.80 -8.65 17.28
CA PRO A 357 7.96 -8.14 18.63
C PRO A 357 9.41 -8.28 19.12
N GLY A 358 9.82 -7.38 20.02
CA GLY A 358 11.09 -7.43 20.74
C GLY A 358 12.32 -6.94 19.96
N ALA A 359 13.50 -7.36 20.42
CA ALA A 359 14.81 -6.89 19.93
C ALA A 359 15.12 -7.24 18.46
N GLN A 360 14.30 -8.09 17.83
CA GLN A 360 14.46 -8.49 16.43
C GLN A 360 13.73 -7.57 15.44
N ALA A 361 13.05 -6.51 15.93
CA ALA A 361 12.39 -5.55 15.04
C ALA A 361 13.39 -4.92 14.05
N PHE A 362 12.98 -4.85 12.79
CA PHE A 362 13.72 -4.20 11.69
C PHE A 362 15.06 -4.87 11.33
N MET A 363 15.33 -6.09 11.81
CA MET A 363 16.57 -6.79 11.48
C MET A 363 16.68 -7.08 9.97
N SER A 364 15.56 -7.30 9.28
CA SER A 364 15.56 -7.52 7.83
C SER A 364 15.89 -6.24 7.04
N LEU A 365 15.64 -5.08 7.65
CA LEU A 365 15.86 -3.77 7.03
C LEU A 365 17.29 -3.25 7.23
N ARG A 366 18.08 -3.85 8.14
CA ARG A 366 19.42 -3.35 8.49
C ARG A 366 20.38 -3.23 7.31
N ALA A 367 20.25 -4.11 6.32
CA ALA A 367 21.07 -4.07 5.11
C ALA A 367 20.62 -3.02 4.08
N HIS A 368 19.42 -2.44 4.24
CA HIS A 368 18.75 -1.58 3.25
C HIS A 368 18.48 -0.15 3.73
N CYS A 369 18.72 0.11 5.02
CA CYS A 369 18.45 1.39 5.67
C CYS A 369 19.72 1.91 6.35
N ALA A 370 19.86 3.23 6.38
CA ALA A 370 20.82 3.87 7.27
C ALA A 370 20.41 3.64 8.75
N PRO A 371 21.36 3.60 9.69
CA PRO A 371 21.07 3.45 11.12
C PRO A 371 20.07 4.49 11.65
N GLU A 372 20.16 5.73 11.16
CA GLU A 372 19.28 6.83 11.51
C GLU A 372 17.83 6.55 11.06
N THR A 373 17.66 5.99 9.86
CA THR A 373 16.34 5.56 9.37
C THR A 373 15.75 4.46 10.25
N LEU A 374 16.57 3.49 10.69
CA LEU A 374 16.10 2.41 11.56
C LEU A 374 15.69 2.93 12.94
N ALA A 375 16.46 3.85 13.51
CA ALA A 375 16.11 4.50 14.77
C ALA A 375 14.78 5.27 14.65
N LEU A 376 14.59 6.00 13.56
CA LEU A 376 13.34 6.69 13.28
C LEU A 376 12.14 5.73 13.14
N LEU A 377 12.31 4.60 12.43
CA LEU A 377 11.27 3.58 12.29
C LEU A 377 10.94 2.91 13.63
N ALA A 378 11.94 2.66 14.47
CA ALA A 378 11.77 2.14 15.82
C ALA A 378 10.99 3.12 16.72
N ASP A 379 11.30 4.41 16.63
CA ASP A 379 10.55 5.47 17.32
C ASP A 379 9.09 5.51 16.89
N MET A 380 8.80 5.43 15.58
CA MET A 380 7.43 5.41 15.06
C MET A 380 6.69 4.13 15.44
N ARG A 381 7.40 3.00 15.55
CA ARG A 381 6.83 1.75 16.06
C ARG A 381 6.43 1.89 17.52
N ALA A 382 7.36 2.34 18.38
CA ALA A 382 7.10 2.56 19.80
C ALA A 382 5.93 3.53 20.01
N LEU A 383 5.86 4.60 19.22
CA LEU A 383 4.74 5.54 19.22
C LEU A 383 3.42 4.86 18.83
N THR A 384 3.44 3.98 17.83
CA THR A 384 2.24 3.25 17.39
C THR A 384 1.76 2.27 18.45
N ASP A 385 2.68 1.51 19.06
CA ASP A 385 2.37 0.58 20.16
C ASP A 385 1.77 1.34 21.35
N LEU A 386 2.44 2.41 21.79
CA LEU A 386 1.99 3.27 22.88
C LEU A 386 0.63 3.90 22.60
N PHE A 387 0.39 4.39 21.38
CA PHE A 387 -0.90 5.00 21.06
C PHE A 387 -2.04 4.00 21.02
N LEU A 388 -1.81 2.79 20.50
CA LEU A 388 -2.84 1.74 20.41
C LEU A 388 -3.15 1.09 21.76
N THR A 389 -2.22 1.07 22.71
CA THR A 389 -2.45 0.52 24.06
C THR A 389 -2.88 1.57 25.08
N ALA A 390 -2.61 2.85 24.82
CA ALA A 390 -2.98 3.92 25.73
C ALA A 390 -4.49 4.16 25.81
N ALA A 391 -4.96 4.50 27.00
CA ALA A 391 -6.34 4.95 27.17
C ALA A 391 -6.61 6.22 26.33
N PRO A 392 -7.84 6.43 25.83
CA PRO A 392 -8.19 7.55 24.97
C PRO A 392 -7.88 8.93 25.53
N ASN A 393 -7.61 9.09 26.84
CA ASN A 393 -7.29 10.37 27.50
C ASN A 393 -5.91 10.40 28.17
N ASP A 394 -5.03 9.44 27.84
CA ASP A 394 -3.72 9.37 28.48
C ASP A 394 -2.81 10.56 28.09
N THR A 395 -2.45 11.38 29.08
CA THR A 395 -1.56 12.55 28.94
C THR A 395 -0.11 12.15 28.74
N ILE A 396 0.33 11.02 29.31
CA ILE A 396 1.70 10.51 29.17
C ILE A 396 1.94 10.14 27.71
N ALA A 397 0.96 9.47 27.10
CA ALA A 397 1.02 9.12 25.69
C ALA A 397 1.17 10.35 24.79
N SER A 398 0.49 11.46 25.14
CA SER A 398 0.60 12.73 24.42
C SER A 398 1.99 13.36 24.54
N ALA A 399 2.62 13.34 25.72
CA ALA A 399 3.96 13.91 25.92
C ALA A 399 5.02 13.11 25.16
N ALA A 400 4.95 11.77 25.21
CA ALA A 400 5.81 10.90 24.43
C ALA A 400 5.65 11.12 22.92
N ALA A 401 4.42 11.34 22.45
CA ALA A 401 4.15 11.66 21.05
C ALA A 401 4.76 12.99 20.61
N TRP A 402 4.70 14.04 21.44
CA TRP A 402 5.38 15.30 21.16
C TRP A 402 6.91 15.15 21.13
N ALA A 403 7.47 14.39 22.08
CA ALA A 403 8.90 14.10 22.08
C ALA A 403 9.34 13.36 20.80
N ALA A 404 8.57 12.34 20.38
CA ALA A 404 8.81 11.63 19.12
C ALA A 404 8.68 12.57 17.90
N HIS A 405 7.73 13.51 17.92
CA HIS A 405 7.57 14.52 16.87
C HIS A 405 8.78 15.45 16.77
N HIS A 406 9.27 15.96 17.89
CA HIS A 406 10.48 16.80 17.92
C HIS A 406 11.71 16.03 17.42
N ARG A 407 11.88 14.77 17.84
CA ARG A 407 12.96 13.92 17.32
C ARG A 407 12.85 13.69 15.82
N ALA A 408 11.66 13.39 15.30
CA ALA A 408 11.44 13.22 13.87
C ALA A 408 11.76 14.50 13.07
N ARG A 409 11.44 15.69 13.60
CA ARG A 409 11.82 16.97 12.97
C ARG A 409 13.33 17.17 12.96
N GLN A 410 14.02 16.79 14.04
CA GLN A 410 15.47 16.97 14.19
C GLN A 410 16.29 15.85 13.55
N ALA A 411 15.67 14.75 13.14
CA ALA A 411 16.31 13.60 12.51
C ALA A 411 16.74 13.93 11.08
N HIS A 412 17.68 14.85 10.90
CA HIS A 412 18.34 15.12 9.63
C HIS A 412 19.53 14.17 9.49
N MET A 413 19.62 13.51 8.34
CA MET A 413 20.86 12.81 8.00
C MET A 413 21.95 13.84 7.74
N SER A 414 23.13 13.61 8.30
CA SER A 414 24.30 14.45 8.01
C SER A 414 24.55 14.45 6.49
N PRO A 415 24.73 15.62 5.85
CA PRO A 415 25.04 15.70 4.42
C PRO A 415 26.35 14.99 4.08
N ASP A 416 27.26 14.87 5.06
CA ASP A 416 28.56 14.20 4.93
C ASP A 416 28.48 12.69 5.16
N SER A 417 27.29 12.13 5.41
CA SER A 417 27.16 10.69 5.62
C SER A 417 27.51 9.92 4.33
N PRO A 418 28.44 8.94 4.40
CA PRO A 418 28.88 8.16 3.24
C PRO A 418 27.81 7.18 2.73
N ALA A 419 26.59 7.25 3.27
CA ALA A 419 25.49 6.38 2.88
C ALA A 419 25.15 6.53 1.39
N PRO A 420 24.73 5.44 0.71
CA PRO A 420 24.22 5.52 -0.66
C PRO A 420 23.12 6.56 -0.79
N ARG A 421 23.06 7.25 -1.94
CA ARG A 421 22.02 8.24 -2.23
C ARG A 421 20.59 7.70 -2.04
N THR A 422 20.37 6.42 -2.30
CA THR A 422 19.08 5.74 -2.07
C THR A 422 18.68 5.76 -0.60
N HIS A 423 19.63 5.57 0.33
CA HIS A 423 19.37 5.61 1.77
C HIS A 423 18.99 7.03 2.22
N HIS A 424 19.68 8.05 1.70
CA HIS A 424 19.35 9.46 1.98
C HIS A 424 17.94 9.83 1.51
N LEU A 425 17.55 9.39 0.31
CA LEU A 425 16.21 9.65 -0.23
C LEU A 425 15.12 8.90 0.53
N LEU A 426 15.37 7.63 0.89
CA LEU A 426 14.46 6.85 1.72
C LEU A 426 14.32 7.47 3.11
N HIS A 427 15.43 7.86 3.73
CA HIS A 427 15.44 8.53 5.02
C HIS A 427 14.63 9.82 4.98
N ALA A 428 14.81 10.66 3.96
CA ALA A 428 14.01 11.87 3.80
C ALA A 428 12.50 11.58 3.69
N ALA A 429 12.11 10.55 2.92
CA ALA A 429 10.71 10.11 2.84
C ALA A 429 10.18 9.62 4.20
N CYS A 430 10.95 8.79 4.91
CA CYS A 430 10.63 8.33 6.27
C CYS A 430 10.51 9.51 7.26
N GLN A 431 11.40 10.49 7.18
CA GLN A 431 11.42 11.66 8.05
C GLN A 431 10.15 12.48 7.89
N HIS A 432 9.79 12.84 6.65
CA HIS A 432 8.55 13.59 6.40
C HIS A 432 7.31 12.82 6.83
N ALA A 433 7.26 11.50 6.58
CA ALA A 433 6.17 10.65 7.03
C ALA A 433 6.11 10.58 8.57
N ALA A 434 7.25 10.44 9.25
CA ALA A 434 7.34 10.38 10.71
C ALA A 434 6.91 11.71 11.36
N VAL A 435 7.32 12.86 10.82
CA VAL A 435 6.90 14.19 11.30
C VAL A 435 5.39 14.34 11.21
N LEU A 436 4.80 13.99 10.06
CA LEU A 436 3.36 14.03 9.85
C LEU A 436 2.61 13.04 10.75
N TYR A 437 3.13 11.83 10.87
CA TYR A 437 2.52 10.75 11.65
C TYR A 437 2.50 11.07 13.14
N SER A 438 3.66 11.43 13.68
CA SER A 438 3.81 11.83 15.08
C SER A 438 3.02 13.09 15.43
N PHE A 439 2.93 14.07 14.52
CA PHE A 439 2.10 15.26 14.73
C PHE A 439 0.63 14.89 14.82
N ALA A 440 0.12 14.04 13.92
CA ALA A 440 -1.29 13.62 13.96
C ALA A 440 -1.63 12.93 15.30
N ILE A 441 -0.75 12.04 15.77
CA ILE A 441 -0.89 11.36 17.06
C ILE A 441 -0.79 12.33 18.24
N ALA A 442 0.25 13.17 18.29
CA ALA A 442 0.48 14.11 19.38
C ALA A 442 -0.63 15.17 19.48
N ALA A 443 -1.03 15.71 18.33
CA ALA A 443 -2.12 16.67 18.24
C ALA A 443 -3.49 16.01 18.28
N ARG A 444 -3.61 14.67 18.24
CA ARG A 444 -4.87 13.90 18.15
C ARG A 444 -5.87 14.49 17.16
N VAL A 445 -5.42 14.63 15.93
CA VAL A 445 -6.24 15.07 14.79
C VAL A 445 -6.07 14.08 13.63
N PRO A 446 -7.06 13.94 12.74
CA PRO A 446 -6.91 13.13 11.54
C PRO A 446 -5.70 13.55 10.70
N PHE A 447 -5.14 12.63 9.92
CA PHE A 447 -3.99 12.89 9.06
C PHE A 447 -4.28 14.00 8.05
N SER A 448 -5.49 14.05 7.49
CA SER A 448 -5.93 15.11 6.59
C SER A 448 -5.88 16.50 7.25
N THR A 449 -6.25 16.59 8.53
CA THR A 449 -6.14 17.81 9.34
C THR A 449 -4.69 18.11 9.70
N ALA A 450 -3.89 17.10 10.05
CA ALA A 450 -2.46 17.23 10.33
C ALA A 450 -1.68 17.79 9.13
N GLY A 451 -1.91 17.25 7.92
CA GLY A 451 -1.27 17.70 6.69
C GLY A 451 -1.51 19.19 6.41
N ARG A 452 -2.77 19.64 6.57
CA ARG A 452 -3.15 21.06 6.41
C ARG A 452 -2.50 21.97 7.45
N ARG A 453 -2.30 21.50 8.69
CA ARG A 453 -1.66 22.30 9.75
C ARG A 453 -0.15 22.41 9.55
N LEU A 454 0.50 21.29 9.22
CA LEU A 454 1.95 21.27 8.98
C LEU A 454 2.34 22.06 7.75
N GLY A 455 1.55 21.98 6.67
CA GLY A 455 1.75 22.80 5.47
C GLY A 455 1.53 24.31 5.69
N ARG A 456 1.31 24.79 6.92
CA ARG A 456 1.21 26.21 7.27
C ARG A 456 2.15 26.63 8.39
N ALA A 457 2.62 25.69 9.20
CA ALA A 457 3.39 25.97 10.40
C ALA A 457 4.85 26.36 10.11
N ASP A 458 5.37 25.98 8.95
CA ASP A 458 6.70 26.38 8.52
C ASP A 458 6.61 27.81 7.96
N GLY A 459 6.76 28.80 8.84
CA GLY A 459 6.87 30.22 8.51
C GLY A 459 8.18 30.58 7.80
N SER A 460 8.75 29.64 7.03
CA SER A 460 9.88 29.94 6.14
C SER A 460 9.42 30.89 5.03
N ALA A 461 10.34 31.71 4.53
CA ALA A 461 10.09 32.56 3.38
C ALA A 461 9.68 31.75 2.12
N ASP A 462 10.10 30.48 2.05
CA ASP A 462 9.69 29.57 0.99
C ASP A 462 8.21 29.17 1.15
N PRO A 463 7.44 29.11 0.05
CA PRO A 463 6.04 28.72 0.09
C PRO A 463 5.93 27.32 0.72
N PRO A 464 5.13 27.17 1.80
CA PRO A 464 5.15 25.96 2.60
C PRO A 464 4.67 24.77 1.75
N THR A 465 5.58 23.84 1.49
CA THR A 465 5.27 22.67 0.68
C THR A 465 4.51 21.66 1.52
N HIS A 466 3.30 21.30 1.08
CA HIS A 466 2.50 20.29 1.77
C HIS A 466 3.31 18.98 1.94
N PRO A 467 3.32 18.34 3.14
CA PRO A 467 4.17 17.18 3.41
C PRO A 467 4.04 16.03 2.40
N SER A 468 2.83 15.79 1.89
CA SER A 468 2.60 14.75 0.86
C SER A 468 3.35 15.02 -0.44
N VAL A 469 3.52 16.29 -0.82
CA VAL A 469 4.25 16.70 -2.04
C VAL A 469 5.75 16.45 -1.83
N ALA A 470 6.29 16.79 -0.64
CA ALA A 470 7.68 16.51 -0.29
C ALA A 470 7.97 14.99 -0.27
N ILE A 471 7.06 14.20 0.33
CA ILE A 471 7.16 12.73 0.36
C ILE A 471 7.14 12.17 -1.07
N LEU A 472 6.18 12.58 -1.91
CA LEU A 472 6.14 12.09 -3.29
C LEU A 472 7.40 12.48 -4.07
N ALA A 473 7.90 13.71 -3.89
CA ALA A 473 9.12 14.16 -4.56
C ALA A 473 10.37 13.37 -4.13
N ALA A 474 10.44 12.91 -2.87
CA ALA A 474 11.49 12.01 -2.41
C ALA A 474 11.34 10.61 -3.02
N LEU A 475 10.12 10.05 -3.00
CA LEU A 475 9.81 8.73 -3.56
C LEU A 475 10.04 8.65 -5.07
N GLN A 476 9.73 9.70 -5.84
CA GLN A 476 9.97 9.74 -7.29
C GLN A 476 11.46 9.71 -7.67
N LYS A 477 12.37 9.98 -6.72
CA LYS A 477 13.82 9.87 -6.92
C LYS A 477 14.35 8.46 -6.60
N LEU A 478 13.52 7.59 -6.02
CA LEU A 478 13.82 6.20 -5.72
C LEU A 478 13.37 5.28 -6.87
N ASP A 479 14.00 4.11 -6.99
CA ASP A 479 13.48 3.04 -7.83
C ASP A 479 12.36 2.30 -7.06
N LEU A 480 11.13 2.79 -7.20
CA LEU A 480 9.98 2.26 -6.48
C LEU A 480 9.70 0.78 -6.77
N LEU A 481 10.10 0.27 -7.95
CA LEU A 481 9.93 -1.14 -8.28
C LEU A 481 10.89 -2.02 -7.50
N GLU A 482 12.15 -1.59 -7.39
CA GLU A 482 13.14 -2.30 -6.59
C GLU A 482 12.75 -2.29 -5.09
N LEU A 483 12.30 -1.13 -4.59
CA LEU A 483 11.85 -1.02 -3.21
C LEU A 483 10.61 -1.86 -2.91
N ALA A 484 9.61 -1.85 -3.81
CA ALA A 484 8.38 -2.63 -3.65
C ALA A 484 8.57 -4.14 -3.87
N ALA A 485 9.67 -4.56 -4.51
CA ALA A 485 10.03 -5.97 -4.62
C ALA A 485 10.84 -6.50 -3.42
N GLY A 486 11.32 -5.61 -2.56
CA GLY A 486 12.25 -5.92 -1.47
C GLY A 486 11.65 -5.88 -0.07
N PRO A 487 12.50 -6.02 0.97
CA PRO A 487 12.05 -6.01 2.37
C PRO A 487 11.50 -4.64 2.83
N LEU A 488 11.73 -3.58 2.06
CA LEU A 488 11.26 -2.22 2.36
C LEU A 488 9.78 -1.98 2.02
N ILE A 489 9.09 -2.95 1.43
CA ILE A 489 7.70 -2.78 1.00
C ILE A 489 6.75 -2.41 2.16
N GLY A 490 6.97 -2.93 3.37
CA GLY A 490 6.19 -2.56 4.55
C GLY A 490 6.38 -1.09 4.93
N VAL A 491 7.63 -0.60 4.90
CA VAL A 491 7.95 0.81 5.15
C VAL A 491 7.34 1.71 4.07
N LEU A 492 7.42 1.30 2.80
CA LEU A 492 6.85 2.05 1.68
C LEU A 492 5.32 2.14 1.78
N LEU A 493 4.65 1.05 2.15
CA LEU A 493 3.21 1.06 2.43
C LEU A 493 2.86 2.05 3.54
N TRP A 494 3.60 2.02 4.67
CA TRP A 494 3.37 2.97 5.77
C TRP A 494 3.54 4.43 5.34
N ILE A 495 4.64 4.78 4.66
CA ILE A 495 4.89 6.14 4.14
C ILE A 495 3.73 6.60 3.25
N THR A 496 3.32 5.75 2.32
CA THR A 496 2.29 6.10 1.32
C THR A 496 0.90 6.18 1.94
N LEU A 497 0.55 5.35 2.92
CA LEU A 497 -0.69 5.47 3.70
C LEU A 497 -0.77 6.81 4.43
N VAL A 498 0.27 7.17 5.18
CA VAL A 498 0.34 8.45 5.92
C VAL A 498 0.25 9.63 4.97
N ALA A 499 1.02 9.61 3.88
CA ALA A 499 1.07 10.73 2.95
C ALA A 499 -0.23 10.89 2.13
N THR A 500 -0.84 9.79 1.70
CA THR A 500 -2.10 9.80 0.93
C THR A 500 -3.26 10.33 1.78
N THR A 501 -3.35 9.88 3.03
CA THR A 501 -4.39 10.34 3.98
C THR A 501 -4.22 11.82 4.33
N ALA A 502 -2.98 12.28 4.51
CA ALA A 502 -2.72 13.69 4.74
C ALA A 502 -3.01 14.57 3.52
N ALA A 503 -2.83 14.05 2.30
CA ALA A 503 -3.15 14.75 1.06
C ALA A 503 -4.67 14.86 0.79
N ARG A 504 -5.50 14.17 1.58
CA ARG A 504 -6.96 14.19 1.45
C ARG A 504 -7.52 15.58 1.72
N ASP A 505 -8.32 16.05 0.78
CA ASP A 505 -9.10 17.28 0.92
C ASP A 505 -10.59 16.96 1.04
N PRO A 506 -11.15 16.97 2.27
CA PRO A 506 -12.57 16.69 2.47
C PRO A 506 -13.47 17.76 1.83
N SER A 507 -12.95 18.96 1.55
CA SER A 507 -13.72 20.02 0.89
C SER A 507 -13.91 19.75 -0.61
N TYR A 508 -12.97 19.03 -1.23
CA TYR A 508 -13.07 18.64 -2.63
C TYR A 508 -14.24 17.67 -2.86
N ALA A 509 -14.44 16.71 -1.96
CA ALA A 509 -15.59 15.79 -2.01
C ALA A 509 -16.92 16.53 -1.89
N ALA A 510 -16.98 17.58 -1.06
CA ALA A 510 -18.18 18.42 -0.94
C ALA A 510 -18.44 19.25 -2.21
N ARG A 511 -17.39 19.80 -2.83
CA ARG A 511 -17.50 20.63 -4.04
C ARG A 511 -17.82 19.84 -5.30
N GLN A 512 -17.29 18.62 -5.45
CA GLN A 512 -17.68 17.77 -6.58
C GLN A 512 -19.19 17.47 -6.59
N LEU A 513 -19.83 17.44 -5.41
CA LEU A 513 -21.27 17.28 -5.30
C LEU A 513 -22.03 18.56 -5.72
N GLU A 514 -21.44 19.74 -5.55
CA GLU A 514 -22.04 21.04 -5.90
C GLU A 514 -21.80 21.43 -7.36
N ASP A 515 -20.60 21.17 -7.89
CA ASP A 515 -20.19 21.52 -9.26
C ASP A 515 -20.58 20.46 -10.31
N ALA A 516 -21.03 19.28 -9.87
CA ALA A 516 -21.56 18.28 -10.80
C ALA A 516 -22.81 18.87 -11.49
N PRO A 517 -22.86 18.98 -12.83
CA PRO A 517 -24.07 19.35 -13.53
C PRO A 517 -25.18 18.41 -13.09
N ALA A 518 -26.40 18.94 -12.87
CA ALA A 518 -27.56 18.18 -12.41
C ALA A 518 -27.59 16.79 -13.08
N PRO A 519 -27.63 15.71 -12.29
CA PRO A 519 -27.01 14.44 -12.66
C PRO A 519 -27.62 13.79 -13.90
N THR A 520 -26.77 13.52 -14.91
CA THR A 520 -26.80 12.28 -15.70
C THR A 520 -26.14 11.12 -14.94
N ALA A 521 -26.14 11.15 -13.60
CA ALA A 521 -25.63 10.11 -12.71
C ALA A 521 -26.51 8.84 -12.66
N THR A 522 -27.52 8.74 -13.52
CA THR A 522 -28.31 7.52 -13.67
C THR A 522 -27.44 6.35 -14.13
N ALA A 523 -26.43 6.50 -14.99
CA ALA A 523 -25.72 5.32 -15.50
C ALA A 523 -24.83 4.60 -14.46
N THR A 524 -23.97 5.32 -13.73
CA THR A 524 -23.03 4.70 -12.77
C THR A 524 -23.67 4.37 -11.42
N ALA A 525 -24.51 5.28 -10.90
CA ALA A 525 -25.25 5.01 -9.68
C ALA A 525 -26.40 4.03 -9.92
N SER A 526 -27.12 4.08 -11.06
CA SER A 526 -28.18 3.08 -11.33
C SER A 526 -27.64 1.73 -11.77
N ALA A 527 -26.41 1.56 -12.25
CA ALA A 527 -25.86 0.22 -12.49
C ALA A 527 -25.43 -0.44 -11.18
N ALA A 528 -24.74 0.28 -10.29
CA ALA A 528 -24.42 -0.22 -8.96
C ALA A 528 -25.69 -0.36 -8.09
N ALA A 529 -26.67 0.54 -8.25
CA ALA A 529 -27.97 0.44 -7.61
C ALA A 529 -28.91 -0.57 -8.29
N ALA A 530 -28.75 -0.91 -9.58
CA ALA A 530 -29.52 -1.98 -10.24
C ALA A 530 -28.95 -3.35 -9.90
N ALA A 531 -27.62 -3.50 -9.88
CA ALA A 531 -26.96 -4.67 -9.31
C ALA A 531 -27.36 -4.84 -7.82
N ALA A 532 -27.53 -3.74 -7.10
CA ALA A 532 -28.03 -3.77 -5.72
C ALA A 532 -29.53 -4.03 -5.55
N ALA A 533 -30.37 -3.42 -6.39
CA ALA A 533 -31.82 -3.52 -6.31
C ALA A 533 -32.30 -4.91 -6.76
N ALA A 534 -31.60 -5.52 -7.72
CA ALA A 534 -31.91 -6.87 -8.16
C ALA A 534 -31.43 -7.95 -7.18
N VAL A 535 -30.43 -7.68 -6.32
CA VAL A 535 -30.08 -8.55 -5.18
C VAL A 535 -31.05 -8.35 -4.00
N ALA A 536 -31.67 -7.18 -3.88
CA ALA A 536 -32.57 -6.84 -2.77
C ALA A 536 -34.04 -7.25 -2.96
N SER A 537 -34.40 -7.99 -4.03
CA SER A 537 -35.73 -8.58 -4.19
C SER A 537 -35.76 -10.02 -3.65
N PRO A 538 -36.22 -10.27 -2.40
CA PRO A 538 -36.52 -11.62 -1.97
C PRO A 538 -37.76 -12.12 -2.73
N VAL A 539 -37.61 -13.17 -3.53
CA VAL A 539 -38.75 -14.00 -3.93
C VAL A 539 -39.20 -14.77 -2.68
N SER A 540 -40.09 -14.16 -1.91
CA SER A 540 -40.85 -14.86 -0.87
C SER A 540 -41.98 -15.63 -1.52
N THR A 541 -41.72 -16.88 -1.94
CA THR A 541 -42.79 -17.88 -2.06
C THR A 541 -42.94 -18.56 -0.71
N ALA A 542 -43.93 -18.11 0.05
CA ALA A 542 -44.39 -18.75 1.26
C ALA A 542 -45.08 -20.08 0.93
N SER A 543 -44.65 -21.17 1.57
CA SER A 543 -45.42 -22.41 1.69
C SER A 543 -45.57 -22.73 3.17
N THR A 544 -46.69 -22.30 3.73
CA THR A 544 -47.19 -22.73 5.04
C THR A 544 -47.68 -24.18 4.94
N LEU A 545 -47.01 -25.10 5.62
CA LEU A 545 -47.52 -26.42 5.95
C LEU A 545 -48.47 -26.28 7.16
N SER A 546 -49.73 -26.62 6.97
CA SER A 546 -50.67 -26.88 8.06
C SER A 546 -51.36 -28.22 7.81
N THR A 547 -51.24 -29.09 8.82
CA THR A 547 -51.88 -30.39 8.97
C THR A 547 -53.38 -30.27 9.20
N ALA A 548 -54.20 -31.03 8.47
CA ALA A 548 -55.35 -31.79 8.98
C ALA A 548 -56.22 -32.40 7.86
N SER A 549 -56.44 -33.72 7.98
CA SER A 549 -57.73 -34.44 7.83
C SER A 549 -58.45 -34.56 6.47
N PHE A 550 -58.62 -35.84 6.06
CA PHE A 550 -59.61 -36.44 5.15
C PHE A 550 -61.04 -35.83 5.26
N PRO A 551 -61.90 -35.87 4.20
CA PRO A 551 -62.35 -37.11 3.53
C PRO A 551 -62.54 -37.07 2.00
N SER A 552 -62.60 -38.28 1.41
CA SER A 552 -63.05 -38.61 0.03
C SER A 552 -64.47 -38.07 -0.26
N PRO A 553 -64.88 -37.86 -1.53
CA PRO A 553 -65.39 -38.99 -2.34
C PRO A 553 -65.23 -38.92 -3.89
N GLN A 554 -65.28 -40.12 -4.48
CA GLN A 554 -65.99 -40.53 -5.72
C GLN A 554 -65.55 -40.12 -7.15
N LEU A 555 -65.31 -41.20 -7.94
CA LEU A 555 -65.82 -41.52 -9.30
C LEU A 555 -65.58 -40.46 -10.41
N SER A 556 -64.98 -40.75 -11.57
CA SER A 556 -65.45 -41.74 -12.56
C SER A 556 -64.46 -41.87 -13.74
N SER A 557 -64.23 -43.12 -14.17
CA SER A 557 -64.10 -43.64 -15.55
C SER A 557 -63.55 -42.78 -16.71
N ALA A 558 -62.54 -43.31 -17.41
CA ALA A 558 -62.69 -43.89 -18.77
C ALA A 558 -61.37 -44.49 -19.31
N SER A 559 -61.41 -45.79 -19.63
CA SER A 559 -60.47 -46.53 -20.50
C SER A 559 -60.77 -46.25 -22.00
N PRO A 560 -59.94 -46.65 -22.99
CA PRO A 560 -59.80 -48.06 -23.47
C PRO A 560 -58.32 -48.46 -23.75
N SER A 561 -57.80 -49.68 -23.52
CA SER A 561 -58.06 -51.06 -24.02
C SER A 561 -57.37 -51.45 -25.33
N SER A 562 -56.46 -52.43 -25.27
CA SER A 562 -56.18 -53.58 -26.18
C SER A 562 -54.67 -53.93 -26.11
N SER A 563 -54.13 -55.03 -25.59
CA SER A 563 -54.40 -56.50 -25.59
C SER A 563 -53.28 -57.25 -26.32
N ASP A 564 -53.02 -58.48 -25.83
CA ASP A 564 -52.19 -59.59 -26.36
C ASP A 564 -50.66 -59.53 -26.20
N ALA A 565 -49.92 -60.56 -25.77
CA ALA A 565 -50.22 -61.90 -25.25
C ALA A 565 -48.96 -62.48 -24.53
N SER A 566 -49.20 -63.38 -23.57
CA SER A 566 -48.31 -64.21 -22.73
C SER A 566 -47.65 -65.41 -23.48
N PRO A 567 -46.99 -66.42 -22.84
CA PRO A 567 -46.03 -66.47 -21.71
C PRO A 567 -44.83 -67.43 -21.96
N GLY A 568 -43.88 -67.55 -21.00
CA GLY A 568 -42.91 -68.65 -20.98
C GLY A 568 -41.92 -68.63 -19.81
N SER A 569 -42.19 -69.45 -18.80
CA SER A 569 -41.33 -69.76 -17.64
C SER A 569 -40.36 -70.91 -17.97
N THR A 570 -39.10 -70.86 -17.53
CA THR A 570 -38.47 -71.90 -16.67
C THR A 570 -36.98 -71.65 -16.39
N THR A 571 -36.62 -71.89 -15.14
CA THR A 571 -35.30 -71.99 -14.49
C THR A 571 -34.46 -73.19 -14.95
N TYR A 572 -33.11 -73.09 -14.98
CA TYR A 572 -32.18 -74.12 -14.46
C TYR A 572 -30.70 -73.63 -14.31
N ALA A 573 -30.18 -73.89 -13.10
CA ALA A 573 -28.83 -74.16 -12.56
C ALA A 573 -27.47 -73.89 -13.29
N ALA A 574 -26.57 -73.28 -12.51
CA ALA A 574 -25.19 -73.67 -12.11
C ALA A 574 -24.00 -73.82 -13.12
N SER A 575 -23.04 -72.86 -13.00
CA SER A 575 -21.54 -72.91 -12.87
C SER A 575 -20.65 -73.96 -13.59
N PRO A 576 -19.31 -73.76 -13.70
CA PRO A 576 -18.48 -72.53 -13.73
C PRO A 576 -17.37 -72.56 -14.83
N GLY A 577 -16.69 -71.42 -15.08
CA GLY A 577 -15.48 -71.39 -15.93
C GLY A 577 -14.73 -70.06 -15.84
N ALA A 578 -13.51 -70.12 -15.30
CA ALA A 578 -12.62 -69.01 -14.99
C ALA A 578 -12.01 -68.33 -16.24
N HIS A 579 -11.70 -67.03 -16.15
CA HIS A 579 -10.48 -66.44 -16.71
C HIS A 579 -10.13 -65.12 -16.00
N THR A 580 -8.85 -64.98 -15.68
CA THR A 580 -8.23 -63.96 -14.85
C THR A 580 -7.55 -62.85 -15.66
N THR A 581 -7.74 -61.60 -15.18
CA THR A 581 -6.76 -60.51 -14.99
C THR A 581 -5.88 -59.98 -16.14
N SER A 582 -5.94 -58.66 -16.36
CA SER A 582 -4.77 -57.74 -16.27
C SER A 582 -5.17 -56.25 -16.39
N PRO A 583 -4.67 -55.37 -15.49
CA PRO A 583 -4.57 -53.92 -15.71
C PRO A 583 -3.10 -53.43 -15.90
N PRO A 584 -2.88 -52.21 -16.43
CA PRO A 584 -1.58 -51.74 -16.96
C PRO A 584 -0.64 -51.09 -15.91
N PRO A 585 0.64 -50.81 -16.27
CA PRO A 585 1.77 -50.80 -15.33
C PRO A 585 2.11 -49.42 -14.74
N THR A 586 2.55 -49.44 -13.48
CA THR A 586 3.24 -48.35 -12.79
C THR A 586 4.76 -48.48 -12.95
N PHE A 587 5.41 -47.40 -13.39
CA PHE A 587 6.87 -47.28 -13.47
C PHE A 587 7.42 -46.55 -12.23
N PHE A 588 8.35 -47.20 -11.53
CA PHE A 588 9.28 -46.61 -10.56
C PHE A 588 10.68 -46.54 -11.16
N PRO A 589 11.47 -45.52 -10.79
CA PRO A 589 12.82 -45.79 -10.26
C PRO A 589 13.12 -44.87 -9.06
N GLY A 590 14.01 -45.12 -8.11
CA GLY A 590 15.00 -46.17 -7.86
C GLY A 590 15.90 -45.70 -6.71
N SER A 591 16.34 -46.64 -5.87
CA SER A 591 17.53 -46.64 -5.00
C SER A 591 17.81 -45.48 -4.03
N ALA A 592 17.51 -45.70 -2.75
CA ALA A 592 18.09 -44.97 -1.62
C ALA A 592 19.30 -45.73 -1.05
N VAL A 593 20.43 -45.03 -0.93
CA VAL A 593 21.64 -45.46 -0.22
C VAL A 593 21.64 -44.75 1.15
N SER A 594 21.65 -45.53 2.23
CA SER A 594 21.69 -45.03 3.61
C SER A 594 23.07 -44.49 4.01
N PRO A 595 23.15 -43.38 4.76
CA PRO A 595 24.34 -43.02 5.53
C PRO A 595 24.18 -43.32 7.03
N PRO A 596 25.29 -43.38 7.80
CA PRO A 596 25.32 -43.99 9.13
C PRO A 596 24.90 -43.03 10.25
N THR A 597 24.21 -43.61 11.24
CA THR A 597 23.78 -42.99 12.49
C THR A 597 24.97 -42.84 13.44
N PHE A 598 25.30 -41.61 13.85
CA PHE A 598 26.18 -41.35 14.99
C PHE A 598 25.34 -41.00 16.21
N HIS A 599 25.43 -41.83 17.26
CA HIS A 599 24.94 -41.54 18.60
C HIS A 599 25.91 -40.58 19.30
N ALA A 600 25.40 -39.49 19.87
CA ALA A 600 26.09 -38.69 20.87
C ALA A 600 25.16 -38.48 22.08
N SER A 601 25.61 -39.00 23.23
CA SER A 601 25.00 -38.83 24.55
C SER A 601 25.13 -37.39 25.06
N PRO A 602 24.24 -36.93 25.96
CA PRO A 602 24.33 -35.59 26.54
C PRO A 602 25.23 -35.59 27.78
N SER A 603 26.08 -34.59 27.90
CA SER A 603 26.82 -34.28 29.12
C SER A 603 26.66 -32.82 29.52
N ALA A 604 26.43 -32.68 30.83
CA ALA A 604 26.91 -31.63 31.72
C ALA A 604 26.11 -30.33 31.90
N SER A 605 25.65 -30.21 33.16
CA SER A 605 25.99 -29.14 34.12
C SER A 605 25.32 -27.78 33.99
N SER A 606 24.37 -27.60 34.91
CA SER A 606 24.25 -26.46 35.83
C SER A 606 25.48 -25.57 35.96
N SER A 607 25.30 -24.27 35.72
CA SER A 607 25.94 -23.23 36.53
C SER A 607 25.11 -21.95 36.53
N THR A 608 24.81 -21.53 37.76
CA THR A 608 24.19 -20.30 38.21
C THR A 608 25.13 -19.12 37.89
N THR A 609 24.60 -18.01 37.38
CA THR A 609 25.34 -16.74 37.42
C THR A 609 24.38 -15.59 37.71
N THR A 610 24.43 -15.17 38.97
CA THR A 610 23.96 -13.89 39.49
C THR A 610 24.68 -12.75 38.76
N HIS A 611 23.92 -11.83 38.17
CA HIS A 611 24.46 -10.52 37.77
C HIS A 611 23.74 -9.40 38.50
N THR A 612 24.57 -8.71 39.26
CA THR A 612 24.40 -7.50 40.05
C THR A 612 23.99 -6.30 39.19
N SER A 613 22.97 -5.59 39.66
CA SER A 613 22.56 -4.27 39.20
C SER A 613 23.61 -3.21 39.57
N PRO A 614 23.90 -2.22 38.71
CA PRO A 614 24.49 -0.97 39.16
C PRO A 614 23.43 0.13 39.28
N PHE A 615 23.45 0.74 40.47
CA PHE A 615 22.86 2.02 40.82
C PHE A 615 23.06 3.09 39.73
N LEU A 616 21.98 3.79 39.36
CA LEU A 616 22.04 5.08 38.70
C LEU A 616 21.29 6.10 39.56
N THR A 617 22.08 7.01 40.13
CA THR A 617 21.67 8.17 40.91
C THR A 617 21.11 9.24 39.99
N HIS A 618 19.89 9.69 40.27
CA HIS A 618 19.29 10.89 39.69
C HIS A 618 19.84 12.16 40.36
N PRO A 619 20.15 13.23 39.61
CA PRO A 619 20.13 14.58 40.15
C PRO A 619 18.83 15.30 39.72
N SER A 620 18.06 15.71 40.72
CA SER A 620 16.95 16.66 40.59
C SER A 620 17.45 18.05 40.15
N PRO A 621 16.78 18.76 39.24
CA PRO A 621 17.00 20.18 39.06
C PRO A 621 16.13 21.00 40.02
N SER A 622 16.79 21.94 40.67
CA SER A 622 16.25 22.94 41.59
C SER A 622 15.39 23.99 40.87
N ASN A 623 14.27 24.32 41.51
CA ASN A 623 13.45 25.50 41.22
C ASN A 623 14.26 26.78 41.44
N SER A 624 14.21 27.70 40.48
CA SER A 624 14.43 29.12 40.74
C SER A 624 13.35 29.95 40.06
N THR A 625 12.49 30.52 40.90
CA THR A 625 11.55 31.60 40.60
C THR A 625 12.28 32.94 40.65
N ALA A 626 12.16 33.75 39.60
CA ALA A 626 12.36 35.20 39.69
C ALA A 626 11.45 35.92 38.68
N ASN A 627 10.51 36.68 39.26
CA ASN A 627 9.68 37.70 38.62
C ASN A 627 10.54 38.91 38.19
N GLN A 628 10.15 39.57 37.10
CA GLN A 628 9.91 41.03 36.93
C GLN A 628 9.82 41.35 35.42
N SER A 629 8.63 41.69 34.89
CA SER A 629 8.02 43.04 34.85
C SER A 629 8.69 44.00 33.87
N ALA A 630 8.10 44.20 32.68
CA ALA A 630 8.17 45.47 31.94
C ALA A 630 6.98 45.56 30.96
N ASN A 631 6.03 46.42 31.32
CA ASN A 631 4.90 46.85 30.51
C ASN A 631 5.39 47.72 29.34
N HIS A 632 4.87 47.49 28.13
CA HIS A 632 4.91 48.50 27.07
C HIS A 632 3.51 48.74 26.51
N PHE A 633 3.17 50.03 26.50
CA PHE A 633 1.87 50.65 26.31
C PHE A 633 1.61 50.79 24.79
N GLN A 634 0.42 50.42 24.31
CA GLN A 634 -0.01 50.70 22.94
C GLN A 634 -1.41 51.36 22.97
N PRO A 635 -1.65 52.47 22.24
CA PRO A 635 -2.91 53.19 22.26
C PRO A 635 -3.97 52.58 21.31
N PRO A 636 -5.27 52.84 21.53
CA PRO A 636 -6.37 52.22 20.78
C PRO A 636 -6.64 52.94 19.44
N PRO A 637 -7.10 52.23 18.40
CA PRO A 637 -7.57 52.88 17.18
C PRO A 637 -9.04 53.32 17.31
N GLN A 638 -9.29 54.48 16.70
CA GLN A 638 -10.57 55.19 16.64
C GLN A 638 -11.54 54.53 15.65
N ASN A 639 -12.82 54.56 16.01
CA ASN A 639 -13.97 54.29 15.15
C ASN A 639 -14.14 55.43 14.12
N PRO A 640 -14.69 55.13 12.92
CA PRO A 640 -15.87 55.91 12.55
C PRO A 640 -16.98 55.05 11.93
N ALA A 641 -18.19 55.34 12.38
CA ALA A 641 -19.43 54.97 11.72
C ALA A 641 -19.75 55.99 10.60
N HIS A 642 -20.24 55.51 9.45
CA HIS A 642 -21.40 56.08 8.77
C HIS A 642 -21.98 55.13 7.72
N ALA A 643 -23.30 55.20 7.61
CA ALA A 643 -24.23 54.33 6.92
C ALA A 643 -24.18 54.39 5.38
N GLN A 644 -24.67 53.34 4.70
CA GLN A 644 -25.86 53.47 3.83
C GLN A 644 -26.42 52.13 3.34
N ASN A 645 -27.75 52.06 3.42
CA ASN A 645 -28.69 51.08 2.89
C ASN A 645 -28.52 50.78 1.39
N ARG A 646 -28.73 49.51 0.99
CA ARG A 646 -29.64 49.17 -0.11
C ARG A 646 -30.04 47.68 -0.10
N HIS A 647 -31.35 47.48 -0.11
CA HIS A 647 -32.05 46.20 -0.26
C HIS A 647 -31.74 45.51 -1.59
N ALA A 648 -31.57 44.18 -1.55
CA ALA A 648 -32.09 43.27 -2.56
C ALA A 648 -32.32 41.89 -1.92
N ASN A 649 -33.59 41.49 -1.85
CA ASN A 649 -34.04 40.19 -1.37
C ASN A 649 -33.61 39.09 -2.35
N ALA A 650 -32.74 38.19 -1.90
CA ALA A 650 -32.66 36.83 -2.39
C ALA A 650 -32.41 35.92 -1.18
N LEU A 651 -33.41 35.13 -0.80
CA LEU A 651 -33.34 34.16 0.29
C LEU A 651 -32.26 33.11 -0.05
N PRO A 652 -31.15 33.00 0.68
CA PRO A 652 -30.26 31.85 0.56
C PRO A 652 -30.75 30.77 1.53
N THR A 653 -30.79 29.53 1.06
CA THR A 653 -30.98 28.34 1.88
C THR A 653 -29.99 28.38 3.06
N ALA A 654 -30.50 28.44 4.29
CA ALA A 654 -29.75 28.70 5.52
C ALA A 654 -28.61 27.70 5.83
N THR A 655 -28.55 26.58 5.11
CA THR A 655 -27.55 25.53 5.29
C THR A 655 -26.19 25.88 4.66
N THR A 656 -26.16 26.69 3.59
CA THR A 656 -24.92 27.00 2.85
C THR A 656 -24.11 28.12 3.53
N THR A 657 -24.79 29.12 4.11
CA THR A 657 -24.15 30.23 4.82
C THR A 657 -23.48 29.80 6.14
N LEU A 658 -24.00 28.79 6.84
CA LEU A 658 -23.41 28.28 8.09
C LEU A 658 -22.05 27.58 7.88
N ARG A 659 -21.83 26.90 6.75
CA ARG A 659 -20.53 26.26 6.45
C ARG A 659 -19.48 27.23 5.94
N ALA A 660 -19.86 28.17 5.08
CA ALA A 660 -18.97 29.26 4.66
C ALA A 660 -18.51 30.11 5.86
N SER A 661 -19.41 30.34 6.82
CA SER A 661 -19.12 31.01 8.10
C SER A 661 -18.10 30.26 8.97
N ALA A 662 -18.10 28.92 8.99
CA ALA A 662 -17.16 28.15 9.80
C ALA A 662 -15.72 28.18 9.24
N ALA A 663 -15.58 28.21 7.91
CA ALA A 663 -14.29 28.38 7.25
C ALA A 663 -13.76 29.82 7.38
N ALA A 664 -14.64 30.82 7.29
CA ALA A 664 -14.31 32.22 7.52
C ALA A 664 -13.94 32.50 8.99
N ALA A 665 -14.62 31.86 9.95
CA ALA A 665 -14.33 31.99 11.38
C ALA A 665 -12.95 31.46 11.78
N ALA A 666 -12.34 30.59 10.97
CA ALA A 666 -10.98 30.10 11.21
C ALA A 666 -9.87 31.02 10.68
N GLY A 667 -10.21 32.09 9.93
CA GLY A 667 -9.24 33.07 9.42
C GLY A 667 -8.16 32.48 8.50
N LEU A 668 -8.40 31.31 7.91
CA LEU A 668 -7.38 30.60 7.17
C LEU A 668 -7.28 31.11 5.73
N PRO A 669 -6.09 31.47 5.22
CA PRO A 669 -5.93 31.91 3.85
C PRO A 669 -6.33 30.79 2.88
N ALA A 670 -7.01 31.17 1.79
CA ALA A 670 -7.44 30.24 0.76
C ALA A 670 -6.22 29.64 0.06
N GLU A 671 -6.18 28.31 -0.04
CA GLU A 671 -5.10 27.59 -0.73
C GLU A 671 -5.11 27.92 -2.23
N SER A 672 -3.92 28.20 -2.77
CA SER A 672 -3.80 28.55 -4.18
C SER A 672 -4.28 27.38 -5.06
N PRO A 673 -4.87 27.65 -6.25
CA PRO A 673 -5.26 26.58 -7.17
C PRO A 673 -4.10 25.65 -7.55
N ALA A 674 -2.88 26.20 -7.68
CA ALA A 674 -1.67 25.44 -8.00
C ALA A 674 -1.24 24.48 -6.88
N GLU A 675 -1.33 24.89 -5.61
CA GLU A 675 -1.09 24.01 -4.48
C GLU A 675 -2.12 22.90 -4.38
N ARG A 676 -3.41 23.23 -4.58
CA ARG A 676 -4.48 22.23 -4.64
C ARG A 676 -4.23 21.21 -5.74
N TYR A 677 -3.81 21.65 -6.93
CA TYR A 677 -3.45 20.77 -8.03
C TYR A 677 -2.27 19.85 -7.67
N ARG A 678 -1.18 20.42 -7.12
CA ARG A 678 0.00 19.64 -6.69
C ARG A 678 -0.36 18.64 -5.58
N ARG A 679 -1.18 19.03 -4.60
CA ARG A 679 -1.67 18.14 -3.55
C ARG A 679 -2.50 17.02 -4.14
N ALA A 680 -3.46 17.32 -5.02
CA ALA A 680 -4.31 16.33 -5.66
C ALA A 680 -3.47 15.32 -6.48
N LEU A 681 -2.53 15.81 -7.29
CA LEU A 681 -1.60 14.94 -8.03
C LEU A 681 -0.74 14.09 -7.08
N SER A 682 -0.29 14.68 -5.95
CA SER A 682 0.48 13.96 -4.94
C SER A 682 -0.32 12.81 -4.32
N ARG A 683 -1.58 13.08 -3.97
CA ARG A 683 -2.52 12.09 -3.43
C ARG A 683 -2.66 10.91 -4.39
N LYS A 684 -2.89 11.16 -5.68
CA LYS A 684 -3.03 10.10 -6.69
C LYS A 684 -1.77 9.23 -6.79
N GLY A 685 -0.61 9.88 -6.93
CA GLY A 685 0.67 9.18 -7.03
C GLY A 685 0.94 8.30 -5.80
N LEU A 686 0.72 8.83 -4.60
CA LEU A 686 0.90 8.11 -3.36
C LEU A 686 -0.12 6.96 -3.18
N ALA A 687 -1.38 7.18 -3.54
CA ALA A 687 -2.43 6.16 -3.51
C ALA A 687 -2.08 4.98 -4.44
N MET A 688 -1.55 5.27 -5.63
CA MET A 688 -1.14 4.25 -6.58
C MET A 688 0.06 3.44 -6.05
N VAL A 689 1.03 4.09 -5.41
CA VAL A 689 2.16 3.37 -4.79
C VAL A 689 1.68 2.52 -3.60
N ALA A 690 0.74 3.01 -2.79
CA ALA A 690 0.13 2.23 -1.72
C ALA A 690 -0.59 0.99 -2.26
N LEU A 691 -1.35 1.14 -3.36
CA LEU A 691 -2.01 0.03 -4.05
C LEU A 691 -1.00 -1.00 -4.57
N LEU A 692 0.09 -0.54 -5.21
CA LEU A 692 1.18 -1.41 -5.67
C LEU A 692 1.82 -2.19 -4.52
N CYS A 693 2.03 -1.54 -3.37
CA CYS A 693 2.53 -2.21 -2.17
C CYS A 693 1.53 -3.26 -1.69
N CYS A 694 0.23 -2.97 -1.64
CA CYS A 694 -0.78 -3.95 -1.22
C CYS A 694 -0.80 -5.18 -2.14
N VAL A 695 -0.82 -4.98 -3.46
CA VAL A 695 -0.79 -6.06 -4.46
C VAL A 695 0.44 -6.97 -4.28
N ARG A 696 1.60 -6.36 -4.03
CA ARG A 696 2.85 -7.08 -3.79
C ARG A 696 2.85 -7.79 -2.44
N LEU A 697 2.33 -7.18 -1.39
CA LEU A 697 2.23 -7.79 -0.06
C LEU A 697 1.31 -9.01 -0.04
N ILE A 698 0.17 -8.95 -0.75
CA ILE A 698 -0.70 -10.13 -0.98
C ILE A 698 0.08 -11.28 -1.62
N SER A 699 1.12 -10.96 -2.40
CA SER A 699 1.95 -11.97 -3.06
C SER A 699 3.00 -12.61 -2.16
N PHE A 700 3.40 -11.93 -1.08
CA PHE A 700 4.45 -12.39 -0.16
C PHE A 700 3.87 -13.06 1.09
N ASP A 701 2.90 -12.41 1.72
CA ASP A 701 2.39 -12.78 3.05
C ASP A 701 1.10 -11.97 3.31
N GLY A 702 -0.04 -12.50 2.84
CA GLY A 702 -1.36 -11.86 2.95
C GLY A 702 -1.69 -11.33 4.36
N PRO A 703 -1.46 -12.14 5.44
CA PRO A 703 -1.70 -11.72 6.82
C PRO A 703 -0.92 -10.47 7.24
N ALA A 704 0.35 -10.33 6.86
CA ALA A 704 1.18 -9.19 7.27
C ALA A 704 0.69 -7.86 6.68
N SER A 705 0.21 -7.88 5.43
CA SER A 705 -0.41 -6.72 4.77
C SER A 705 -1.63 -6.25 5.53
N LEU A 706 -2.54 -7.19 5.78
CA LEU A 706 -3.79 -6.95 6.46
C LEU A 706 -3.53 -6.44 7.89
N GLU A 707 -2.57 -7.02 8.60
CA GLU A 707 -2.20 -6.56 9.94
C GLU A 707 -1.71 -5.12 9.97
N ALA A 708 -0.84 -4.73 9.02
CA ALA A 708 -0.38 -3.36 8.91
C ALA A 708 -1.55 -2.38 8.67
N GLN A 709 -2.46 -2.74 7.76
CA GLN A 709 -3.65 -1.94 7.47
C GLN A 709 -4.62 -1.87 8.66
N ARG A 710 -4.81 -2.97 9.39
CA ARG A 710 -5.63 -3.03 10.61
C ARG A 710 -5.14 -2.04 11.65
N ARG A 711 -3.84 -2.11 11.95
CA ARG A 711 -3.22 -1.23 12.95
C ARG A 711 -3.28 0.22 12.53
N PHE A 712 -3.11 0.52 11.25
CA PHE A 712 -3.33 1.86 10.72
C PHE A 712 -4.78 2.34 10.88
N ALA A 713 -5.76 1.49 10.57
CA ALA A 713 -7.18 1.80 10.78
C ALA A 713 -7.51 2.03 12.26
N GLY A 714 -6.90 1.26 13.17
CA GLY A 714 -7.00 1.46 14.61
C GLY A 714 -6.48 2.84 15.05
N VAL A 715 -5.30 3.24 14.56
CA VAL A 715 -4.76 4.59 14.81
C VAL A 715 -5.75 5.67 14.33
N GLN A 716 -6.30 5.53 13.12
CA GLN A 716 -7.25 6.50 12.58
C GLN A 716 -8.57 6.57 13.35
N GLU A 717 -9.06 5.43 13.84
CA GLU A 717 -10.24 5.36 14.68
C GLU A 717 -10.05 6.13 15.99
N MET A 718 -8.92 5.94 16.66
CA MET A 718 -8.59 6.68 17.88
C MET A 718 -8.46 8.18 17.62
N LEU A 719 -7.83 8.59 16.51
CA LEU A 719 -7.71 10.00 16.12
C LEU A 719 -9.09 10.65 15.88
N ARG A 720 -10.01 9.94 15.21
CA ARG A 720 -11.39 10.41 15.02
C ARG A 720 -12.20 10.45 16.31
N GLY A 721 -12.00 9.48 17.19
CA GLY A 721 -12.61 9.48 18.52
C GLY A 721 -12.21 10.72 19.31
N ALA A 722 -10.90 11.03 19.33
CA ALA A 722 -10.36 12.20 20.00
C ALA A 722 -10.86 13.53 19.39
N GLU A 723 -10.97 13.62 18.06
CA GLU A 723 -11.52 14.82 17.40
C GLU A 723 -13.00 15.04 17.75
N ARG A 724 -13.83 13.98 17.68
CA ARG A 724 -15.25 14.04 18.08
C ARG A 724 -15.42 14.46 19.54
N ALA A 725 -14.59 13.93 20.44
CA ALA A 725 -14.59 14.32 21.85
C ALA A 725 -14.27 15.81 22.04
N ARG A 726 -13.32 16.35 21.27
CA ARG A 726 -12.99 17.79 21.29
C ARG A 726 -14.10 18.65 20.74
N GLU A 727 -14.71 18.27 19.62
CA GLU A 727 -15.87 19.00 19.07
C GLU A 727 -17.04 19.03 20.06
N TRP A 728 -17.29 17.90 20.71
CA TRP A 728 -18.35 17.82 21.73
C TRP A 728 -18.04 18.71 22.93
N SER A 729 -16.81 18.68 23.44
CA SER A 729 -16.34 19.58 24.51
C SER A 729 -16.46 21.06 24.13
N ALA A 730 -16.07 21.42 22.89
CA ALA A 730 -16.19 22.79 22.39
C ALA A 730 -17.65 23.24 22.29
N LYS A 731 -18.55 22.38 21.79
CA LYS A 731 -20.00 22.65 21.74
C LYS A 731 -20.61 22.79 23.13
N ALA A 732 -20.18 21.97 24.09
CA ALA A 732 -20.62 22.07 25.48
C ALA A 732 -20.20 23.41 26.11
N LYS A 733 -18.94 23.83 25.93
CA LYS A 733 -18.45 25.15 26.39
C LYS A 733 -19.21 26.31 25.74
N ALA A 734 -19.46 26.22 24.43
CA ALA A 734 -20.23 27.24 23.72
C ALA A 734 -21.67 27.37 24.25
N ARG A 735 -22.33 26.24 24.56
CA ARG A 735 -23.66 26.24 25.19
C ARG A 735 -23.64 26.78 26.62
N GLY A 736 -22.60 26.46 27.40
CA GLY A 736 -22.39 27.02 28.74
C GLY A 736 -22.27 28.55 28.71
N ASN A 737 -21.48 29.09 27.78
CA ASN A 737 -21.32 30.53 27.61
C ASN A 737 -22.60 31.22 27.10
N ALA A 738 -23.36 30.57 26.21
CA ALA A 738 -24.64 31.10 25.73
C ALA A 738 -25.67 31.20 26.87
N ASN A 739 -25.73 30.20 27.75
CA ASN A 739 -26.62 30.23 28.92
C ASN A 739 -26.16 31.25 29.97
N ALA A 740 -24.84 31.42 30.17
CA ALA A 740 -24.31 32.42 31.08
C ALA A 740 -24.64 33.86 30.63
N ASN A 741 -24.64 34.12 29.32
CA ASN A 741 -24.96 35.44 28.77
C ASN A 741 -26.47 35.67 28.55
N GLY A 742 -27.29 34.62 28.49
CA GLY A 742 -28.75 34.72 28.32
C GLY A 742 -29.54 34.95 29.61
N GLY A 743 -28.92 34.84 30.79
CA GLY A 743 -29.59 34.88 32.10
C GLY A 743 -29.67 36.25 32.80
N MET A 744 -29.34 37.36 32.13
CA MET A 744 -29.37 38.70 32.74
C MET A 744 -30.68 39.48 32.49
N GLY A 745 -31.72 38.84 31.95
CA GLY A 745 -33.04 39.44 31.74
C GLY A 745 -34.15 38.69 32.47
N GLU A 746 -34.83 39.40 33.36
CA GLU A 746 -36.07 39.04 34.08
C GLU A 746 -35.94 38.17 35.33
N GLY A 747 -36.11 38.83 36.48
CA GLY A 747 -36.09 38.21 37.80
C GLY A 747 -37.35 37.40 38.08
N ASN A 748 -37.16 36.28 38.78
CA ASN A 748 -37.92 36.03 39.99
C ASN A 748 -37.19 35.01 40.86
N ALA A 749 -37.07 35.35 42.14
CA ALA A 749 -36.46 34.54 43.16
C ALA A 749 -37.40 33.37 43.54
N SER A 750 -36.92 32.14 43.43
CA SER A 750 -36.98 31.09 44.47
C SER A 750 -36.82 29.70 43.86
N GLY A 751 -36.01 28.85 44.50
CA GLY A 751 -35.93 27.41 44.21
C GLY A 751 -34.70 26.94 43.44
N ARG A 752 -33.51 27.01 44.06
CA ARG A 752 -32.31 26.32 43.56
C ARG A 752 -31.94 25.19 44.52
N MET A 753 -32.40 23.97 44.23
CA MET A 753 -31.87 22.73 44.80
C MET A 753 -31.58 21.72 43.69
N GLY A 754 -30.33 21.25 43.63
CA GLY A 754 -29.93 19.94 43.10
C GLY A 754 -29.79 19.79 41.59
N PHE A 755 -28.65 20.17 41.01
CA PHE A 755 -28.25 19.72 39.66
C PHE A 755 -26.72 19.59 39.51
N GLU A 756 -26.08 18.79 40.38
CA GLU A 756 -24.65 18.44 40.25
C GLU A 756 -24.37 16.93 40.10
N SER A 757 -25.40 16.07 39.97
CA SER A 757 -25.22 14.60 40.02
C SER A 757 -25.42 13.82 38.70
N VAL A 758 -25.65 14.48 37.56
CA VAL A 758 -26.06 13.76 36.31
C VAL A 758 -24.94 13.56 35.28
N VAL A 759 -23.71 14.06 35.52
CA VAL A 759 -22.65 14.03 34.50
C VAL A 759 -21.73 12.80 34.57
N GLU A 760 -21.77 12.00 35.64
CA GLU A 760 -20.92 10.78 35.77
C GLU A 760 -21.58 9.49 35.24
N GLY A 761 -22.84 9.52 34.79
CA GLY A 761 -23.62 8.31 34.48
C GLY A 761 -23.58 7.78 33.02
N PHE A 762 -22.95 8.48 32.07
CA PHE A 762 -22.89 8.04 30.67
C PHE A 762 -21.53 7.43 30.29
N GLY A 763 -21.17 6.37 31.01
CA GLY A 763 -20.17 5.41 30.54
C GLY A 763 -20.77 4.61 29.38
N PHE A 764 -20.52 5.04 28.13
CA PHE A 764 -20.73 4.18 26.98
C PHE A 764 -19.77 2.98 27.09
N GLY A 765 -20.34 1.78 27.23
CA GLY A 765 -19.61 0.52 27.25
C GLY A 765 -18.77 0.34 25.98
N PHE A 766 -17.46 0.53 26.13
CA PHE A 766 -16.42 0.15 25.17
C PHE A 766 -15.58 -1.02 25.69
N GLU A 767 -15.98 -1.68 26.79
CA GLU A 767 -15.26 -2.79 27.41
C GLU A 767 -15.50 -4.16 26.75
N GLY A 768 -16.17 -4.20 25.59
CA GLY A 768 -16.58 -5.44 24.95
C GLY A 768 -15.84 -5.81 23.66
N VAL A 769 -14.74 -5.16 23.28
CA VAL A 769 -13.87 -5.60 22.16
C VAL A 769 -12.46 -5.02 22.36
N TRP A 770 -11.59 -5.76 23.05
CA TRP A 770 -10.13 -5.67 22.93
C TRP A 770 -9.52 -7.03 23.17
#